data_AF-A0A2H4SP84-F1
#
_entry.id   AF-A0A2H4SP84-F1
#
_cell.length_a   1.000
_cell.length_b   1.000
_cell.length_c   1.000
_cell.angle_alpha   90.00
_cell.angle_beta   90.00
_cell.angle_gamma   90.00
#
_symmetry.space_group_name_H-M   'P 1'
#
loop_
_entity.id
_entity.type
_entity.pdbx_description
1 polymer ?
#
loop_
_entity_poly.entity_id
_entity_poly.type
_entity_poly.pdbx_seq_one_letter_code
_entity_poly.pdbx_strand_id
1 'polypeptide(L)'
;MKFLWGALVALSALSATLAAETTHAPGSFSYNRTDFLLNGQPFQIIGGQMDPQRIPPEYWTHRLKMARAMGLNTIFSYLYWNLHESRPGAWDFSGRNDVARFFRLAQQEGLQVVLRPGPYICGERDWGGFPAWLSQVPGMAVRQNNRPFLDAAKSYLDRLGKELGQLQITQGGPILMTQLENEYGSFGTDKTYLAALAAMLRDNFDVFLYTNDGGGQSYLEGGQLHGVLAVIDGDSQSGFAARDKYVTDPTSLGPQLNGEYYISWIDQWGSDYPHQQIAGSQADVAKAVADLDWTLAGGYSFSIYMFHGGTNFGFENGGIRDDGPLAAMTTSYDYGAPLDESGRPTDVYFRLRDMIQKYVPKGSIPSVPAMPARAAVPEFQLRPAAALFDLQGRPTRQASDPVSMDALGQAYGYVLYQHTVATDVAGNVAIGDGARDRAIIYVNGVRSGVVDTIYKTPSTVSVTLRKGDKLQILVENLGRVDVRQRLREQVKGIVGHVSVGGTVLTNWCMHSIPLDTLPAGLDGKKTHVVRQKDGPVFYTGSFDMPAGAAADPSGDTFLAVPKGIKGVLWVNGVNMGRYWTVGPQQSLTHNTVDTSSTLTLAMSRPQTPPHEPRYNVHVAPTTISQLIRTAFPNIELVSSSELTSHRGYNNRLYLLTVRRRGGPSCVFRDTDAAERELVLKANGRFFLADKVQNEVGCLQVLGQYCPAIPTPTVFAWSEEGHDVCLASPAGPEIKNVTLAIPDGEKRHGGWILMSRLPGAPLSVCDLDEVSRLDIMRQLAGVTASWRTNIPAQRYIGNIQFHQSVHASEPDFAIVKNSGPRPQDLVVRGMLVDELRITTPITSVTEQYTRKLEQKLTLLETSDTYRPNRHLAPEIRRFVAETLPRLTKQQPSHFVFTHYDLSPRNILVGGSPPQISGIVDFEFAGFFPPVEEFLNDAVGNEGDWPDHLYAAYLAELEARGVATPAAGIGAAEWETARCLERVADNVAPWWLPGKYTGSALEEQFAKSAAELRENMRKLS
;
A
#
# COMPACT_ATOMS: atom_id res chain seq x y z
N MET A 1 -65.89 -30.64 11.43
CA MET A 1 -65.74 -31.69 12.45
C MET A 1 -64.52 -32.52 12.09
N LYS A 2 -63.49 -32.55 12.96
CA LYS A 2 -62.18 -33.27 12.86
C LYS A 2 -61.30 -32.80 11.68
N PHE A 3 -60.39 -31.83 11.79
CA PHE A 3 -59.19 -31.79 12.63
C PHE A 3 -58.84 -30.31 12.92
N LEU A 4 -59.04 -29.86 14.16
CA LEU A 4 -58.82 -28.46 14.57
C LEU A 4 -58.19 -28.36 15.98
N TRP A 5 -57.48 -29.41 16.42
CA TRP A 5 -56.93 -29.53 17.79
C TRP A 5 -55.49 -30.09 17.75
N GLY A 6 -54.60 -29.46 16.99
CA GLY A 6 -53.18 -29.85 16.92
C GLY A 6 -52.19 -28.72 16.67
N ALA A 7 -52.64 -27.48 16.45
CA ALA A 7 -51.76 -26.35 16.09
C ALA A 7 -51.66 -25.26 17.18
N LEU A 8 -52.35 -25.42 18.32
CA LEU A 8 -52.38 -24.40 19.39
C LEU A 8 -51.53 -24.72 20.63
N VAL A 9 -50.73 -25.79 20.59
CA VAL A 9 -49.75 -26.11 21.65
C VAL A 9 -48.29 -26.01 21.14
N ALA A 10 -48.07 -25.86 19.83
CA ALA A 10 -46.73 -25.73 19.24
C ALA A 10 -46.28 -24.27 19.03
N LEU A 11 -47.18 -23.28 19.11
CA LEU A 11 -46.83 -21.85 18.98
C LEU A 11 -46.62 -21.11 20.33
N SER A 12 -46.79 -21.81 21.46
CA SER A 12 -46.47 -21.29 22.80
C SER A 12 -45.16 -21.86 23.37
N ALA A 13 -44.38 -22.61 22.58
CA ALA A 13 -43.12 -23.24 22.99
C ALA A 13 -41.87 -22.69 22.27
N LEU A 14 -42.01 -21.67 21.38
CA LEU A 14 -40.90 -21.01 20.69
C LEU A 14 -40.77 -19.51 21.01
N SER A 15 -41.33 -19.07 22.13
CA SER A 15 -41.19 -17.68 22.61
C SER A 15 -41.10 -17.63 24.14
N ALA A 16 -40.20 -18.45 24.70
CA ALA A 16 -39.76 -18.33 26.10
C ALA A 16 -38.53 -19.22 26.37
N THR A 17 -37.47 -19.09 25.57
CA THR A 17 -36.12 -19.19 26.14
C THR A 17 -35.62 -17.77 26.30
N LEU A 18 -36.19 -17.05 27.27
CA LEU A 18 -35.36 -16.08 27.99
C LEU A 18 -34.15 -16.90 28.44
N ALA A 19 -32.98 -16.58 27.89
CA ALA A 19 -31.75 -16.92 28.55
C ALA A 19 -31.92 -16.39 29.98
N ALA A 20 -32.09 -17.30 30.94
CA ALA A 20 -31.99 -16.92 32.34
C ALA A 20 -30.65 -16.21 32.45
N GLU A 21 -30.67 -14.91 32.77
CA GLU A 21 -29.48 -14.21 33.22
C GLU A 21 -28.97 -15.03 34.39
N THR A 22 -27.94 -15.83 34.15
CA THR A 22 -27.18 -16.46 35.22
C THR A 22 -26.49 -15.33 35.94
N THR A 23 -27.20 -14.73 36.90
CA THR A 23 -26.64 -13.77 37.85
C THR A 23 -25.59 -14.53 38.64
N HIS A 24 -24.33 -14.40 38.24
CA HIS A 24 -23.22 -14.90 39.04
C HIS A 24 -23.23 -14.15 40.38
N ALA A 25 -22.85 -14.84 41.45
CA ALA A 25 -22.72 -14.18 42.75
C ALA A 25 -21.70 -13.04 42.65
N PRO A 26 -21.93 -11.89 43.32
CA PRO A 26 -20.95 -10.83 43.45
C PRO A 26 -19.57 -11.36 43.84
N GLY A 27 -18.54 -10.95 43.11
CA GLY A 27 -17.14 -11.24 43.39
C GLY A 27 -16.39 -10.01 43.91
N SER A 28 -15.08 -10.16 44.09
CA SER A 28 -14.19 -9.07 44.46
C SER A 28 -12.90 -9.11 43.63
N PHE A 29 -12.45 -7.98 43.13
CA PHE A 29 -11.12 -7.83 42.54
C PHE A 29 -10.35 -6.73 43.27
N SER A 30 -9.15 -7.04 43.74
CA SER A 30 -8.28 -6.14 44.50
C SER A 30 -6.82 -6.42 44.17
N TYR A 31 -5.88 -5.74 44.84
CA TYR A 31 -4.46 -6.03 44.70
C TYR A 31 -3.71 -5.75 45.99
N ASN A 32 -2.57 -6.43 46.16
CA ASN A 32 -1.57 -6.09 47.16
C ASN A 32 -0.30 -5.56 46.44
N ARG A 33 0.86 -5.52 47.11
CA ARG A 33 2.08 -4.98 46.49
C ARG A 33 2.61 -5.81 45.32
N THR A 34 2.29 -7.10 45.26
CA THR A 34 2.86 -8.09 44.33
C THR A 34 1.83 -8.71 43.39
N ASP A 35 0.61 -8.97 43.87
CA ASP A 35 -0.40 -9.77 43.18
C ASP A 35 -1.74 -9.04 43.04
N PHE A 36 -2.39 -9.22 41.88
CA PHE A 36 -3.83 -9.02 41.81
C PHE A 36 -4.54 -10.17 42.51
N LEU A 37 -5.71 -9.90 43.08
CA LEU A 37 -6.48 -10.85 43.86
C LEU A 37 -7.90 -10.93 43.30
N LEU A 38 -8.22 -12.06 42.66
CA LEU A 38 -9.57 -12.39 42.22
C LEU A 38 -10.23 -13.26 43.26
N ASN A 39 -11.29 -12.76 43.90
CA ASN A 39 -11.99 -13.40 45.02
C ASN A 39 -11.02 -13.82 46.16
N GLY A 40 -10.04 -12.96 46.44
CA GLY A 40 -9.01 -13.16 47.47
C GLY A 40 -7.88 -14.12 47.07
N GLN A 41 -7.88 -14.67 45.85
CA GLN A 41 -6.83 -15.57 45.35
C GLN A 41 -5.91 -14.85 44.35
N PRO A 42 -4.59 -15.12 44.36
CA PRO A 42 -3.66 -14.57 43.37
C PRO A 42 -4.13 -14.80 41.93
N PHE A 43 -4.10 -13.75 41.13
CA PHE A 43 -4.55 -13.74 39.74
C PHE A 43 -3.54 -13.01 38.87
N GLN A 44 -2.99 -13.69 37.88
CA GLN A 44 -2.11 -13.10 36.89
C GLN A 44 -2.93 -12.78 35.64
N ILE A 45 -2.97 -11.51 35.24
CA ILE A 45 -3.70 -11.09 34.04
C ILE A 45 -2.87 -11.47 32.81
N ILE A 46 -3.46 -12.31 31.96
CA ILE A 46 -2.95 -12.65 30.63
C ILE A 46 -3.96 -12.06 29.65
N GLY A 47 -3.69 -10.82 29.25
CA GLY A 47 -4.62 -9.94 28.57
C GLY A 47 -4.38 -9.82 27.06
N GLY A 48 -5.41 -9.38 26.35
CA GLY A 48 -5.30 -8.93 24.97
C GLY A 48 -6.32 -7.84 24.66
N GLN A 49 -5.89 -6.82 23.92
CA GLN A 49 -6.75 -5.74 23.49
C GLN A 49 -7.69 -6.18 22.36
N MET A 50 -8.98 -5.93 22.53
CA MET A 50 -10.02 -6.15 21.53
C MET A 50 -11.17 -5.15 21.70
N ASP A 51 -11.41 -4.34 20.67
CA ASP A 51 -12.44 -3.30 20.69
C ASP A 51 -13.67 -3.73 19.89
N PRO A 52 -14.86 -3.87 20.53
CA PRO A 52 -16.05 -4.40 19.86
C PRO A 52 -16.49 -3.54 18.66
N GLN A 53 -16.24 -2.23 18.69
CA GLN A 53 -16.68 -1.30 17.65
C GLN A 53 -15.89 -1.44 16.34
N ARG A 54 -14.71 -2.08 16.36
CA ARG A 54 -13.93 -2.45 15.16
C ARG A 54 -14.28 -3.82 14.59
N ILE A 55 -15.20 -4.55 15.22
CA ILE A 55 -15.54 -5.93 14.87
C ILE A 55 -17.05 -6.04 14.64
N PRO A 56 -17.54 -6.65 13.55
CA PRO A 56 -18.97 -6.92 13.39
C PRO A 56 -19.54 -7.72 14.57
N PRO A 57 -20.75 -7.41 15.10
CA PRO A 57 -21.29 -8.09 16.27
C PRO A 57 -21.50 -9.59 16.09
N GLU A 58 -21.74 -10.02 14.86
CA GLU A 58 -21.85 -11.42 14.45
C GLU A 58 -20.56 -12.21 14.75
N TYR A 59 -19.43 -11.52 14.82
CA TYR A 59 -18.10 -12.11 14.96
C TYR A 59 -17.55 -12.07 16.38
N TRP A 60 -18.16 -11.31 17.28
CA TRP A 60 -17.69 -11.14 18.66
C TRP A 60 -17.46 -12.46 19.39
N THR A 61 -18.45 -13.36 19.42
CA THR A 61 -18.31 -14.67 20.08
C THR A 61 -17.15 -15.47 19.50
N HIS A 62 -16.98 -15.45 18.18
CA HIS A 62 -15.84 -16.14 17.54
C HIS A 62 -14.51 -15.54 17.98
N ARG A 63 -14.36 -14.20 17.95
CA ARG A 63 -13.10 -13.54 18.35
C ARG A 63 -12.77 -13.78 19.83
N LEU A 64 -13.79 -13.77 20.71
CA LEU A 64 -13.64 -14.09 22.13
C LEU A 64 -13.22 -15.55 22.37
N LYS A 65 -13.78 -16.51 21.60
CA LYS A 65 -13.33 -17.90 21.63
C LYS A 65 -11.89 -18.06 21.19
N MET A 66 -11.46 -17.32 20.17
CA MET A 66 -10.06 -17.28 19.76
C MET A 66 -9.16 -16.72 20.87
N ALA A 67 -9.58 -15.66 21.57
CA ALA A 67 -8.83 -15.13 22.73
C ALA A 67 -8.65 -16.18 23.83
N ARG A 68 -9.75 -16.84 24.25
CA ARG A 68 -9.69 -17.94 25.23
C ARG A 68 -8.83 -19.09 24.76
N ALA A 69 -8.93 -19.45 23.48
CA ALA A 69 -8.11 -20.50 22.91
C ALA A 69 -6.64 -20.09 22.80
N MET A 70 -6.24 -18.82 22.67
CA MET A 70 -4.82 -18.50 22.78
C MET A 70 -4.29 -18.72 24.21
N GLY A 71 -5.18 -18.68 25.20
CA GLY A 71 -4.84 -18.76 26.62
C GLY A 71 -5.09 -17.46 27.39
N LEU A 72 -5.67 -16.45 26.74
CA LEU A 72 -6.03 -15.20 27.42
C LEU A 72 -7.11 -15.47 28.45
N ASN A 73 -7.02 -14.79 29.60
CA ASN A 73 -8.03 -14.83 30.66
C ASN A 73 -8.79 -13.50 30.80
N THR A 74 -8.32 -12.44 30.14
CA THR A 74 -8.85 -11.08 30.28
C THR A 74 -8.83 -10.37 28.93
N ILE A 75 -9.89 -9.62 28.62
CA ILE A 75 -9.94 -8.70 27.48
C ILE A 75 -9.80 -7.28 27.97
N PHE A 76 -8.93 -6.51 27.33
CA PHE A 76 -8.87 -5.07 27.49
C PHE A 76 -9.65 -4.44 26.34
N SER A 77 -10.44 -3.39 26.63
CA SER A 77 -11.34 -2.83 25.62
C SER A 77 -11.53 -1.33 25.78
N TYR A 78 -11.27 -0.59 24.71
CA TYR A 78 -11.61 0.81 24.59
C TYR A 78 -13.07 0.99 24.17
N LEU A 79 -13.69 2.08 24.62
CA LEU A 79 -15.02 2.51 24.19
C LEU A 79 -14.95 3.85 23.44
N TYR A 80 -15.61 3.93 22.29
CA TYR A 80 -15.50 5.07 21.39
C TYR A 80 -16.66 6.05 21.63
N TRP A 81 -16.41 7.11 22.40
CA TRP A 81 -17.43 8.12 22.74
C TRP A 81 -18.09 8.72 21.49
N ASN A 82 -17.31 9.03 20.46
CA ASN A 82 -17.79 9.57 19.19
C ASN A 82 -18.84 8.70 18.47
N LEU A 83 -18.83 7.39 18.69
CA LEU A 83 -19.85 6.48 18.15
C LEU A 83 -21.06 6.35 19.09
N HIS A 84 -20.83 6.39 20.40
CA HIS A 84 -21.93 6.36 21.39
C HIS A 84 -22.74 7.67 21.41
N GLU A 85 -22.13 8.81 21.12
CA GLU A 85 -22.78 10.13 21.16
C GLU A 85 -22.36 10.98 19.95
N SER A 86 -22.72 10.51 18.75
CA SER A 86 -22.38 11.19 17.49
C SER A 86 -22.93 12.64 17.40
N ARG A 87 -23.97 12.95 18.18
CA ARG A 87 -24.51 14.30 18.41
C ARG A 87 -24.85 14.46 19.89
N PRO A 88 -24.80 15.67 20.47
CA PRO A 88 -25.08 15.88 21.89
C PRO A 88 -26.44 15.27 22.29
N GLY A 89 -26.42 14.37 23.28
CA GLY A 89 -27.59 13.67 23.82
C GLY A 89 -28.15 12.54 22.94
N ALA A 90 -27.62 12.34 21.72
CA ALA A 90 -28.06 11.28 20.82
C ALA A 90 -27.26 10.00 21.06
N TRP A 91 -27.66 9.25 22.10
CA TRP A 91 -26.99 8.04 22.55
C TRP A 91 -27.31 6.82 21.68
N ASP A 92 -26.29 6.06 21.28
CA ASP A 92 -26.42 4.76 20.61
C ASP A 92 -25.59 3.67 21.32
N PHE A 93 -26.30 2.63 21.77
CA PHE A 93 -25.77 1.42 22.39
C PHE A 93 -26.31 0.15 21.71
N SER A 94 -26.58 0.25 20.40
CA SER A 94 -27.10 -0.84 19.58
C SER A 94 -26.05 -1.32 18.56
N GLY A 95 -26.27 -2.49 17.95
CA GLY A 95 -25.39 -3.01 16.90
C GLY A 95 -23.92 -3.12 17.38
N ARG A 96 -22.99 -2.48 16.66
CA ARG A 96 -21.55 -2.41 17.04
C ARG A 96 -21.28 -1.64 18.32
N ASN A 97 -22.23 -0.80 18.75
CA ASN A 97 -22.16 -0.01 19.97
C ASN A 97 -22.81 -0.72 21.18
N ASP A 98 -23.35 -1.94 21.04
CA ASP A 98 -23.87 -2.75 22.15
C ASP A 98 -22.73 -3.41 22.94
N VAL A 99 -21.98 -2.59 23.65
CA VAL A 99 -20.78 -2.99 24.40
C VAL A 99 -21.13 -3.82 25.63
N ALA A 100 -22.33 -3.62 26.19
CA ALA A 100 -22.84 -4.44 27.28
C ALA A 100 -23.05 -5.89 26.84
N ARG A 101 -23.59 -6.12 25.62
CA ARG A 101 -23.66 -7.47 25.03
C ARG A 101 -22.27 -8.06 24.81
N PHE A 102 -21.32 -7.29 24.27
CA PHE A 102 -19.95 -7.80 24.05
C PHE A 102 -19.32 -8.30 25.36
N PHE A 103 -19.41 -7.55 26.46
CA PHE A 103 -18.86 -7.98 27.74
C PHE A 103 -19.61 -9.17 28.36
N ARG A 104 -20.94 -9.27 28.18
CA ARG A 104 -21.67 -10.50 28.57
C ARG A 104 -21.20 -11.71 27.78
N LEU A 105 -20.91 -11.57 26.49
CA LEU A 105 -20.32 -12.64 25.68
C LEU A 105 -18.91 -12.99 26.17
N ALA A 106 -18.08 -12.01 26.53
CA ALA A 106 -16.77 -12.26 27.12
C ALA A 106 -16.89 -13.09 28.40
N GLN A 107 -17.82 -12.72 29.30
CA GLN A 107 -18.11 -13.47 30.51
C GLN A 107 -18.56 -14.91 30.22
N GLN A 108 -19.43 -15.11 29.23
CA GLN A 108 -19.92 -16.44 28.82
C GLN A 108 -18.79 -17.35 28.32
N GLU A 109 -17.78 -16.79 27.65
CA GLU A 109 -16.58 -17.53 27.23
C GLU A 109 -15.54 -17.69 28.38
N GLY A 110 -15.85 -17.17 29.58
CA GLY A 110 -14.97 -17.26 30.75
C GLY A 110 -13.80 -16.27 30.70
N LEU A 111 -13.95 -15.15 29.99
CA LEU A 111 -13.03 -14.02 30.01
C LEU A 111 -13.48 -13.00 31.04
N GLN A 112 -12.50 -12.41 31.73
CA GLN A 112 -12.66 -11.18 32.48
C GLN A 112 -12.49 -9.96 31.56
N VAL A 113 -12.83 -8.77 32.04
CA VAL A 113 -12.72 -7.51 31.29
C VAL A 113 -11.98 -6.45 32.10
N VAL A 114 -11.04 -5.77 31.45
CA VAL A 114 -10.48 -4.49 31.90
C VAL A 114 -11.07 -3.39 31.02
N LEU A 115 -11.85 -2.51 31.63
CA LEU A 115 -12.58 -1.47 30.92
C LEU A 115 -11.70 -0.24 30.73
N ARG A 116 -11.64 0.29 29.50
CA ARG A 116 -10.93 1.54 29.17
C ARG A 116 -11.90 2.56 28.58
N PRO A 117 -12.69 3.24 29.42
CA PRO A 117 -13.88 3.95 28.97
C PRO A 117 -13.58 5.31 28.34
N GLY A 118 -12.36 5.83 28.48
CA GLY A 118 -11.98 7.17 28.05
C GLY A 118 -12.10 8.21 29.19
N PRO A 119 -12.45 9.48 28.90
CA PRO A 119 -13.13 9.95 27.69
C PRO A 119 -12.24 10.11 26.45
N TYR A 120 -10.92 10.10 26.63
CA TYR A 120 -9.92 10.00 25.56
C TYR A 120 -9.29 8.61 25.57
N ILE A 121 -9.09 8.04 24.39
CA ILE A 121 -8.56 6.67 24.25
C ILE A 121 -7.37 6.54 23.30
N CYS A 122 -6.96 7.62 22.62
CA CYS A 122 -6.03 7.52 21.49
C CYS A 122 -6.53 6.48 20.47
N GLY A 123 -5.81 5.36 20.34
CA GLY A 123 -6.24 4.15 19.68
C GLY A 123 -6.31 4.26 18.17
N GLU A 124 -5.68 5.28 17.57
CA GLU A 124 -5.74 5.56 16.13
C GLU A 124 -7.18 5.76 15.62
N ARG A 125 -8.02 6.36 16.47
CA ARG A 125 -9.42 6.68 16.20
C ARG A 125 -9.59 8.16 15.96
N ASP A 126 -10.56 8.57 15.13
CA ASP A 126 -10.83 10.00 14.88
C ASP A 126 -10.91 10.78 16.20
N TRP A 127 -9.99 11.73 16.35
CA TRP A 127 -9.82 12.59 17.52
C TRP A 127 -9.68 11.85 18.86
N GLY A 128 -9.10 10.65 18.85
CA GLY A 128 -8.88 9.85 20.06
C GLY A 128 -10.17 9.38 20.71
N GLY A 129 -11.22 9.19 19.91
CA GLY A 129 -12.55 8.79 20.35
C GLY A 129 -13.48 9.95 20.71
N PHE A 130 -13.03 11.20 20.64
CA PHE A 130 -13.87 12.36 20.95
C PHE A 130 -14.91 12.65 19.86
N PRO A 131 -16.17 12.97 20.22
CA PRO A 131 -17.14 13.42 19.24
C PRO A 131 -16.79 14.80 18.67
N ALA A 132 -16.88 14.93 17.34
CA ALA A 132 -16.55 16.17 16.62
C ALA A 132 -17.29 17.42 17.12
N TRP A 133 -18.51 17.26 17.65
CA TRP A 133 -19.31 18.38 18.16
C TRP A 133 -18.68 19.08 19.37
N LEU A 134 -17.74 18.45 20.08
CA LEU A 134 -17.00 19.10 21.17
C LEU A 134 -16.25 20.35 20.68
N SER A 135 -15.79 20.34 19.43
CA SER A 135 -15.08 21.49 18.82
C SER A 135 -15.95 22.75 18.70
N GLN A 136 -17.28 22.59 18.77
CA GLN A 136 -18.26 23.68 18.67
C GLN A 136 -18.73 24.18 20.04
N VAL A 137 -18.28 23.57 21.13
CA VAL A 137 -18.65 23.98 22.49
C VAL A 137 -17.80 25.20 22.90
N PRO A 138 -18.41 26.34 23.27
CA PRO A 138 -17.67 27.53 23.66
C PRO A 138 -16.76 27.28 24.87
N GLY A 139 -15.50 27.72 24.76
CA GLY A 139 -14.50 27.55 25.83
C GLY A 139 -14.00 26.11 26.01
N MET A 140 -14.28 25.21 25.07
CA MET A 140 -13.81 23.83 25.11
C MET A 140 -12.28 23.75 25.06
N ALA A 141 -11.71 23.03 26.01
CA ALA A 141 -10.33 22.57 25.95
C ALA A 141 -10.28 21.08 26.31
N VAL A 142 -10.16 20.21 25.31
CA VAL A 142 -10.14 18.77 25.54
C VAL A 142 -8.93 18.37 26.41
N ARG A 143 -9.13 17.36 27.26
CA ARG A 143 -8.12 16.79 28.19
C ARG A 143 -7.53 17.80 29.19
N GLN A 144 -8.32 18.80 29.60
CA GLN A 144 -7.91 19.83 30.57
C GLN A 144 -8.98 20.05 31.62
N ASN A 145 -8.59 20.60 32.78
CA ASN A 145 -9.52 20.99 33.84
C ASN A 145 -10.29 22.27 33.49
N ASN A 146 -11.30 22.13 32.65
CA ASN A 146 -12.25 23.20 32.33
C ASN A 146 -13.67 22.64 32.36
N ARG A 147 -14.60 23.49 32.79
CA ARG A 147 -16.00 23.11 32.98
C ARG A 147 -16.66 22.54 31.71
N PRO A 148 -16.52 23.14 30.51
CA PRO A 148 -17.13 22.59 29.30
C PRO A 148 -16.73 21.15 29.00
N PHE A 149 -15.43 20.82 29.13
CA PHE A 149 -14.96 19.46 28.89
C PHE A 149 -15.40 18.50 29.99
N LEU A 150 -15.25 18.90 31.27
CA LEU A 150 -15.62 18.06 32.41
C LEU A 150 -17.12 17.76 32.45
N ASP A 151 -17.99 18.74 32.13
CA ASP A 151 -19.44 18.53 32.07
C ASP A 151 -19.81 17.52 30.96
N ALA A 152 -19.18 17.63 29.78
CA ALA A 152 -19.38 16.71 28.67
C ALA A 152 -18.86 15.29 28.97
N ALA A 153 -17.63 15.18 29.51
CA ALA A 153 -17.05 13.92 29.94
C ALA A 153 -17.88 13.25 31.03
N LYS A 154 -18.40 14.01 32.00
CA LYS A 154 -19.30 13.48 33.04
C LYS A 154 -20.57 12.90 32.43
N SER A 155 -21.22 13.62 31.52
CA SER A 155 -22.42 13.14 30.83
C SER A 155 -22.19 11.79 30.14
N TYR A 156 -21.05 11.64 29.47
CA TYR A 156 -20.64 10.40 28.83
C TYR A 156 -20.37 9.26 29.83
N LEU A 157 -19.56 9.51 30.86
CA LEU A 157 -19.23 8.49 31.85
C LEU A 157 -20.46 8.07 32.68
N ASP A 158 -21.35 9.01 33.01
CA ASP A 158 -22.62 8.72 33.68
C ASP A 158 -23.54 7.86 32.79
N ARG A 159 -23.52 8.09 31.47
CA ARG A 159 -24.28 7.25 30.55
C ARG A 159 -23.68 5.85 30.47
N LEU A 160 -22.35 5.73 30.34
CA LEU A 160 -21.67 4.43 30.35
C LEU A 160 -21.92 3.65 31.64
N GLY A 161 -21.88 4.32 32.80
CA GLY A 161 -22.17 3.70 34.10
C GLY A 161 -23.56 3.07 34.16
N LYS A 162 -24.57 3.70 33.52
CA LYS A 162 -25.92 3.12 33.43
C LYS A 162 -25.98 1.86 32.56
N GLU A 163 -25.20 1.82 31.47
CA GLU A 163 -25.18 0.67 30.55
C GLU A 163 -24.34 -0.50 31.08
N LEU A 164 -23.25 -0.20 31.80
CA LEU A 164 -22.24 -1.18 32.18
C LEU A 164 -22.17 -1.48 33.67
N GLY A 165 -22.88 -0.72 34.52
CA GLY A 165 -22.77 -0.84 35.97
C GLY A 165 -23.10 -2.23 36.52
N GLN A 166 -24.01 -2.96 35.90
CA GLN A 166 -24.36 -4.34 36.28
C GLN A 166 -23.32 -5.39 35.83
N LEU A 167 -22.36 -5.00 34.99
CA LEU A 167 -21.31 -5.89 34.47
C LEU A 167 -20.01 -5.80 35.27
N GLN A 168 -20.03 -5.10 36.39
CA GLN A 168 -18.93 -5.05 37.34
C GLN A 168 -18.83 -6.35 38.12
N ILE A 169 -17.62 -6.76 38.48
CA ILE A 169 -17.42 -7.96 39.29
C ILE A 169 -18.15 -7.88 40.64
N THR A 170 -18.27 -6.69 41.22
CA THR A 170 -19.03 -6.42 42.46
C THR A 170 -20.54 -6.61 42.28
N GLN A 171 -21.02 -6.70 41.04
CA GLN A 171 -22.41 -7.02 40.67
C GLN A 171 -22.52 -8.39 39.97
N GLY A 172 -21.45 -9.19 39.96
CA GLY A 172 -21.42 -10.51 39.33
C GLY A 172 -21.07 -10.50 37.83
N GLY A 173 -20.63 -9.39 37.27
CA GLY A 173 -20.14 -9.30 35.88
C GLY A 173 -18.63 -9.52 35.71
N PRO A 174 -18.10 -9.39 34.48
CA PRO A 174 -16.69 -9.65 34.18
C PRO A 174 -15.75 -8.45 34.37
N ILE A 175 -16.26 -7.23 34.58
CA ILE A 175 -15.41 -6.02 34.63
C ILE A 175 -14.67 -5.98 35.98
N LEU A 176 -13.34 -6.10 35.90
CA LEU A 176 -12.44 -6.20 37.05
C LEU A 176 -11.98 -4.84 37.58
N MET A 177 -11.59 -3.95 36.67
CA MET A 177 -11.03 -2.64 36.96
C MET A 177 -11.23 -1.71 35.76
N THR A 178 -11.06 -0.41 36.00
CA THR A 178 -11.32 0.63 34.99
C THR A 178 -10.10 1.54 34.81
N GLN A 179 -9.70 1.80 33.58
CA GLN A 179 -8.63 2.75 33.28
C GLN A 179 -9.12 4.19 33.48
N LEU A 180 -8.30 4.99 34.16
CA LEU A 180 -8.45 6.44 34.26
C LEU A 180 -7.72 7.10 33.09
N GLU A 181 -8.47 7.73 32.18
CA GLU A 181 -7.90 8.42 31.01
C GLU A 181 -7.07 7.45 30.13
N ASN A 182 -6.18 7.98 29.29
CA ASN A 182 -5.20 7.20 28.54
C ASN A 182 -3.91 7.99 28.28
N GLU A 183 -2.77 7.47 28.76
CA GLU A 183 -1.43 8.05 28.56
C GLU A 183 -1.40 9.57 28.80
N TYR A 184 -1.95 10.01 29.94
CA TYR A 184 -2.07 11.44 30.20
C TYR A 184 -0.70 12.11 30.32
N GLY A 185 0.32 11.39 30.78
CA GLY A 185 1.69 11.88 30.83
C GLY A 185 2.29 12.25 29.47
N SER A 186 1.78 11.66 28.38
CA SER A 186 2.14 12.02 27.00
C SER A 186 1.49 13.32 26.52
N PHE A 187 0.55 13.87 27.29
CA PHE A 187 -0.17 15.12 26.99
C PHE A 187 0.13 16.25 27.98
N GLY A 188 0.16 15.95 29.29
CA GLY A 188 0.30 16.94 30.35
C GLY A 188 0.45 16.34 31.75
N THR A 189 0.31 17.20 32.77
CA THR A 189 0.57 16.85 34.17
C THR A 189 -0.50 17.37 35.15
N ASP A 190 -1.65 17.83 34.65
CA ASP A 190 -2.76 18.37 35.45
C ASP A 190 -3.44 17.29 36.31
N LYS A 191 -3.04 17.21 37.57
CA LYS A 191 -3.61 16.28 38.56
C LYS A 191 -5.04 16.65 38.97
N THR A 192 -5.45 17.90 38.79
CA THR A 192 -6.82 18.33 39.13
C THR A 192 -7.81 17.76 38.11
N TYR A 193 -7.43 17.81 36.83
CA TYR A 193 -8.16 17.15 35.76
C TYR A 193 -8.30 15.64 36.00
N LEU A 194 -7.17 14.95 36.26
CA LEU A 194 -7.18 13.50 36.53
C LEU A 194 -8.03 13.15 37.76
N ALA A 195 -7.93 13.93 38.84
CA ALA A 195 -8.75 13.73 40.04
C ALA A 195 -10.25 13.91 39.77
N ALA A 196 -10.63 14.88 38.93
CA ALA A 196 -12.03 15.09 38.54
C ALA A 196 -12.58 13.89 37.75
N LEU A 197 -11.82 13.38 36.77
CA LEU A 197 -12.21 12.17 36.04
C LEU A 197 -12.26 10.93 36.94
N ALA A 198 -11.31 10.78 37.85
CA ALA A 198 -11.29 9.67 38.81
C ALA A 198 -12.53 9.68 39.71
N ALA A 199 -12.99 10.87 40.15
CA ALA A 199 -14.24 11.00 40.89
C ALA A 199 -15.45 10.55 40.05
N MET A 200 -15.54 11.01 38.79
CA MET A 200 -16.63 10.62 37.88
C MET A 200 -16.66 9.11 37.60
N LEU A 201 -15.49 8.48 37.45
CA LEU A 201 -15.40 7.04 37.27
C LEU A 201 -15.83 6.30 38.54
N ARG A 202 -15.40 6.73 39.73
CA ARG A 202 -15.81 6.12 41.01
C ARG A 202 -17.30 6.27 41.31
N ASP A 203 -17.93 7.35 40.84
CA ASP A 203 -19.39 7.52 40.95
C ASP A 203 -20.17 6.48 40.14
N ASN A 204 -19.55 5.90 39.09
CA ASN A 204 -20.20 5.01 38.13
C ASN A 204 -19.70 3.56 38.23
N PHE A 205 -18.48 3.35 38.71
CA PHE A 205 -17.81 2.07 38.75
C PHE A 205 -17.19 1.82 40.14
N ASP A 206 -17.73 0.85 40.86
CA ASP A 206 -17.28 0.31 42.15
C ASP A 206 -16.21 -0.77 41.95
N VAL A 207 -15.16 -0.41 41.21
CA VAL A 207 -13.92 -1.19 41.03
C VAL A 207 -12.74 -0.24 41.13
N PHE A 208 -11.54 -0.74 41.45
CA PHE A 208 -10.38 0.15 41.54
C PHE A 208 -9.98 0.70 40.16
N LEU A 209 -9.29 1.83 40.17
CA LEU A 209 -8.81 2.51 38.97
C LEU A 209 -7.32 2.25 38.75
N TYR A 210 -6.88 2.33 37.50
CA TYR A 210 -5.47 2.36 37.12
C TYR A 210 -5.20 3.41 36.03
N THR A 211 -3.96 3.90 35.93
CA THR A 211 -3.47 4.72 34.81
C THR A 211 -2.51 3.91 33.95
N ASN A 212 -2.38 4.23 32.67
CA ASN A 212 -1.45 3.58 31.75
C ASN A 212 -0.58 4.62 31.05
N ASP A 213 0.74 4.56 31.20
CA ASP A 213 1.69 5.51 30.61
C ASP A 213 3.04 4.85 30.28
N GLY A 214 3.69 5.29 29.19
CA GLY A 214 4.99 4.74 28.79
C GLY A 214 6.12 4.92 29.81
N GLY A 215 7.15 4.07 29.72
CA GLY A 215 8.26 3.95 30.69
C GLY A 215 9.23 5.14 30.84
N GLY A 216 8.85 6.35 30.42
CA GLY A 216 9.64 7.57 30.59
C GLY A 216 9.28 8.31 31.89
N GLN A 217 10.26 8.98 32.52
CA GLN A 217 10.04 9.72 33.77
C GLN A 217 8.89 10.74 33.64
N SER A 218 8.90 11.57 32.61
CA SER A 218 7.87 12.60 32.41
C SER A 218 6.48 12.02 32.18
N TYR A 219 6.39 10.84 31.53
CA TYR A 219 5.13 10.18 31.27
C TYR A 219 4.54 9.62 32.57
N LEU A 220 5.33 8.85 33.32
CA LEU A 220 4.90 8.28 34.60
C LEU A 220 4.57 9.35 35.64
N GLU A 221 5.42 10.37 35.77
CA GLU A 221 5.17 11.48 36.69
C GLU A 221 3.92 12.28 36.29
N GLY A 222 3.69 12.47 34.99
CA GLY A 222 2.56 13.22 34.44
C GLY A 222 1.23 12.47 34.51
N GLY A 223 1.25 11.15 34.32
CA GLY A 223 0.05 10.31 34.31
C GLY A 223 -0.41 9.79 35.68
N GLN A 224 0.50 9.52 36.62
CA GLN A 224 0.14 8.93 37.92
C GLN A 224 -0.86 9.77 38.73
N LEU A 225 -1.70 9.13 39.56
CA LEU A 225 -2.59 9.82 40.50
C LEU A 225 -2.61 9.10 41.85
N HIS A 226 -2.58 9.86 42.95
CA HIS A 226 -2.64 9.32 44.32
C HIS A 226 -3.83 8.36 44.50
N GLY A 227 -3.56 7.17 45.06
CA GLY A 227 -4.55 6.12 45.28
C GLY A 227 -5.10 5.47 44.00
N VAL A 228 -4.41 5.61 42.86
CA VAL A 228 -4.71 4.95 41.58
C VAL A 228 -3.49 4.17 41.14
N LEU A 229 -3.66 2.90 40.75
CA LEU A 229 -2.57 2.01 40.36
C LEU A 229 -1.88 2.51 39.08
N ALA A 230 -0.56 2.71 39.12
CA ALA A 230 0.23 3.05 37.94
C ALA A 230 0.63 1.79 37.16
N VAL A 231 0.32 1.78 35.86
CA VAL A 231 0.60 0.71 34.90
C VAL A 231 1.41 1.29 33.73
N ILE A 232 2.22 0.47 33.09
CA ILE A 232 3.07 0.89 31.96
C ILE A 232 2.59 0.34 30.63
N ASP A 233 3.04 0.95 29.53
CA ASP A 233 3.05 0.39 28.18
C ASP A 233 4.48 0.26 27.63
N GLY A 234 4.60 -0.43 26.49
CA GLY A 234 5.86 -0.61 25.77
C GLY A 234 6.67 -1.81 26.28
N ASP A 235 7.97 -1.63 26.47
CA ASP A 235 8.88 -2.70 26.91
C ASP A 235 8.71 -2.99 28.41
N SER A 236 8.34 -4.23 28.75
CA SER A 236 8.05 -4.63 30.13
C SER A 236 9.26 -4.47 31.07
N GLN A 237 10.47 -4.86 30.64
CA GLN A 237 11.64 -4.89 31.52
C GLN A 237 12.03 -3.47 31.96
N SER A 238 12.20 -2.58 30.99
CA SER A 238 12.55 -1.19 31.24
C SER A 238 11.38 -0.40 31.83
N GLY A 239 10.15 -0.66 31.39
CA GLY A 239 8.94 -0.01 31.89
C GLY A 239 8.68 -0.30 33.37
N PHE A 240 8.75 -1.57 33.80
CA PHE A 240 8.56 -1.94 35.21
C PHE A 240 9.62 -1.32 36.12
N ALA A 241 10.89 -1.33 35.69
CA ALA A 241 11.97 -0.68 36.41
C ALA A 241 11.78 0.84 36.49
N ALA A 242 11.33 1.47 35.40
CA ALA A 242 11.04 2.90 35.36
C ALA A 242 9.87 3.27 36.28
N ARG A 243 8.79 2.48 36.28
CA ARG A 243 7.65 2.68 37.19
C ARG A 243 8.11 2.68 38.64
N ASP A 244 8.81 1.64 39.07
CA ASP A 244 9.25 1.51 40.46
C ASP A 244 10.25 2.60 40.87
N LYS A 245 10.93 3.21 39.89
CA LYS A 245 11.84 4.34 40.11
C LYS A 245 11.13 5.70 40.19
N TYR A 246 10.19 5.98 39.29
CA TYR A 246 9.62 7.32 39.10
C TYR A 246 8.23 7.51 39.74
N VAL A 247 7.48 6.43 39.97
CA VAL A 247 6.22 6.46 40.74
C VAL A 247 6.58 6.33 42.22
N THR A 248 6.75 7.48 42.88
CA THR A 248 7.19 7.53 44.29
C THR A 248 6.04 7.44 45.29
N ASP A 249 4.80 7.62 44.85
CA ASP A 249 3.62 7.48 45.72
C ASP A 249 3.35 5.99 46.00
N PRO A 250 3.52 5.52 47.25
CA PRO A 250 3.33 4.09 47.56
C PRO A 250 1.90 3.60 47.31
N THR A 251 0.91 4.50 47.31
CA THR A 251 -0.50 4.15 47.08
C THR A 251 -0.82 3.91 45.60
N SER A 252 0.04 4.38 44.70
CA SER A 252 -0.05 4.15 43.25
C SER A 252 0.74 2.93 42.81
N LEU A 253 1.40 2.25 43.73
CA LEU A 253 2.21 1.07 43.46
C LEU A 253 1.43 -0.22 43.80
N GLY A 254 1.71 -1.26 43.03
CA GLY A 254 1.04 -2.56 43.15
C GLY A 254 1.70 -3.61 42.24
N PRO A 255 0.95 -4.64 41.83
CA PRO A 255 1.43 -5.69 40.93
C PRO A 255 1.95 -5.06 39.64
N GLN A 256 2.93 -5.68 39.00
CA GLN A 256 3.39 -5.22 37.69
C GLN A 256 2.39 -5.64 36.62
N LEU A 257 1.96 -4.67 35.81
CA LEU A 257 1.14 -4.88 34.64
C LEU A 257 1.72 -4.04 33.50
N ASN A 258 1.90 -4.66 32.34
CA ASN A 258 2.07 -3.96 31.08
C ASN A 258 0.69 -3.89 30.40
N GLY A 259 0.03 -2.74 30.45
CA GLY A 259 -1.33 -2.60 29.93
C GLY A 259 -1.42 -2.47 28.41
N GLU A 260 -0.30 -2.18 27.74
CA GLU A 260 -0.18 -2.20 26.26
C GLU A 260 1.21 -2.68 25.83
N TYR A 261 1.35 -4.01 25.68
CA TYR A 261 2.54 -4.60 25.09
C TYR A 261 2.39 -4.69 23.57
N TYR A 262 3.17 -3.88 22.85
CA TYR A 262 3.12 -3.80 21.39
C TYR A 262 3.97 -4.91 20.74
N ILE A 263 3.32 -5.83 20.03
CA ILE A 263 4.02 -6.89 19.27
C ILE A 263 4.38 -6.46 17.84
N SER A 264 3.70 -5.45 17.32
CA SER A 264 3.89 -4.87 15.99
C SER A 264 3.28 -3.46 16.01
N TRP A 265 2.84 -2.92 14.87
CA TRP A 265 2.48 -1.51 14.76
C TRP A 265 1.35 -1.21 13.77
N ILE A 266 0.91 0.04 13.75
CA ILE A 266 -0.17 0.58 12.92
C ILE A 266 0.28 0.90 11.50
N ASP A 267 -0.63 0.80 10.54
CA ASP A 267 -0.43 1.22 9.16
C ASP A 267 -0.95 2.64 8.90
N GLN A 268 -0.19 3.40 8.09
CA GLN A 268 -0.60 4.71 7.57
C GLN A 268 -0.55 4.73 6.04
N TRP A 269 -1.36 5.59 5.42
CA TRP A 269 -1.33 5.80 3.97
C TRP A 269 -0.01 6.45 3.54
N GLY A 270 0.71 5.84 2.60
CA GLY A 270 1.92 6.40 2.00
C GLY A 270 2.63 5.43 1.07
N SER A 271 3.15 5.93 -0.06
CA SER A 271 3.84 5.10 -1.07
C SER A 271 5.07 4.38 -0.53
N ASP A 272 5.70 4.97 0.48
CA ASP A 272 6.96 4.50 1.05
C ASP A 272 6.75 3.89 2.46
N TYR A 273 5.48 3.69 2.86
CA TYR A 273 5.14 3.11 4.16
C TYR A 273 4.79 1.62 4.01
N PRO A 274 5.63 0.69 4.50
CA PRO A 274 5.35 -0.73 4.39
C PRO A 274 4.24 -1.14 5.36
N HIS A 275 3.54 -2.22 4.99
CA HIS A 275 2.61 -2.89 5.91
C HIS A 275 3.37 -3.39 7.14
N GLN A 276 2.94 -2.98 8.32
CA GLN A 276 3.50 -3.42 9.59
C GLN A 276 2.95 -4.81 9.93
N GLN A 277 3.86 -5.79 10.02
CA GLN A 277 3.51 -7.14 10.43
C GLN A 277 4.69 -7.79 11.16
N ILE A 278 4.38 -8.58 12.18
CA ILE A 278 5.34 -9.47 12.85
C ILE A 278 5.34 -10.88 12.22
N ALA A 279 4.21 -11.27 11.61
CA ALA A 279 4.09 -12.56 10.94
C ALA A 279 5.10 -12.66 9.79
N GLY A 280 5.82 -13.79 9.72
CA GLY A 280 6.91 -14.01 8.77
C GLY A 280 8.30 -13.56 9.25
N SER A 281 8.41 -12.74 10.30
CA SER A 281 9.69 -12.40 10.94
C SER A 281 9.99 -13.33 12.12
N GLN A 282 10.85 -14.33 11.91
CA GLN A 282 11.20 -15.27 12.99
C GLN A 282 11.86 -14.56 14.19
N ALA A 283 12.67 -13.53 13.92
CA ALA A 283 13.36 -12.77 14.96
C ALA A 283 12.39 -11.98 15.84
N ASP A 284 11.45 -11.25 15.22
CA ASP A 284 10.49 -10.43 15.97
C ASP A 284 9.49 -11.30 16.73
N VAL A 285 9.01 -12.40 16.12
CA VAL A 285 8.17 -13.39 16.82
C VAL A 285 8.92 -13.98 18.01
N ALA A 286 10.18 -14.37 17.85
CA ALA A 286 10.98 -14.91 18.95
C ALA A 286 11.18 -13.88 20.07
N LYS A 287 11.41 -12.61 19.73
CA LYS A 287 11.50 -11.52 20.70
C LYS A 287 10.20 -11.34 21.48
N ALA A 288 9.07 -11.23 20.79
CA ALA A 288 7.76 -11.07 21.44
C ALA A 288 7.44 -12.24 22.38
N VAL A 289 7.75 -13.47 21.98
CA VAL A 289 7.61 -14.66 22.83
C VAL A 289 8.54 -14.59 24.04
N ALA A 290 9.81 -14.22 23.86
CA ALA A 290 10.78 -14.14 24.94
C ALA A 290 10.43 -13.07 25.99
N ASP A 291 9.99 -11.89 25.54
CA ASP A 291 9.62 -10.78 26.42
C ASP A 291 8.38 -11.12 27.27
N LEU A 292 7.38 -11.77 26.66
CA LEU A 292 6.18 -12.19 27.38
C LEU A 292 6.41 -13.45 28.25
N ASP A 293 7.27 -14.37 27.84
CA ASP A 293 7.72 -15.50 28.68
C ASP A 293 8.45 -14.98 29.93
N TRP A 294 9.34 -14.00 29.78
CA TRP A 294 10.00 -13.32 30.89
C TRP A 294 8.98 -12.63 31.81
N THR A 295 7.99 -11.95 31.23
CA THR A 295 6.93 -11.26 31.97
C THR A 295 6.14 -12.25 32.83
N LEU A 296 5.71 -13.39 32.26
CA LEU A 296 4.95 -14.39 33.01
C LEU A 296 5.81 -15.14 34.04
N ALA A 297 7.06 -15.48 33.72
CA ALA A 297 7.99 -16.11 34.64
C ALA A 297 8.29 -15.24 35.86
N GLY A 298 8.27 -13.91 35.70
CA GLY A 298 8.39 -12.94 36.79
C GLY A 298 7.16 -12.80 37.67
N GLY A 299 6.04 -13.47 37.36
CA GLY A 299 4.76 -13.29 38.05
C GLY A 299 4.03 -12.00 37.66
N TYR A 300 4.45 -11.34 36.57
CA TYR A 300 3.88 -10.07 36.13
C TYR A 300 2.74 -10.27 35.13
N SER A 301 1.89 -9.26 35.00
CA SER A 301 0.75 -9.29 34.09
C SER A 301 1.01 -8.51 32.81
N PHE A 302 0.29 -8.83 31.73
CA PHE A 302 0.34 -8.05 30.49
C PHE A 302 -1.00 -8.00 29.76
N SER A 303 -1.12 -7.09 28.80
CA SER A 303 -2.09 -7.10 27.72
C SER A 303 -1.40 -6.90 26.38
N ILE A 304 -1.64 -7.80 25.42
CA ILE A 304 -1.12 -7.63 24.05
C ILE A 304 -1.95 -6.56 23.34
N TYR A 305 -1.30 -5.48 22.91
CA TYR A 305 -1.88 -4.44 22.08
C TYR A 305 -1.30 -4.55 20.66
N MET A 306 -2.03 -5.03 19.65
CA MET A 306 -3.41 -5.57 19.65
C MET A 306 -3.42 -7.10 19.71
N PHE A 307 -4.38 -7.72 20.41
CA PHE A 307 -4.68 -9.14 20.22
C PHE A 307 -5.48 -9.36 18.93
N HIS A 308 -6.45 -8.49 18.68
CA HIS A 308 -7.16 -8.41 17.40
C HIS A 308 -7.55 -6.95 17.16
N GLY A 309 -6.97 -6.34 16.12
CA GLY A 309 -7.23 -4.93 15.84
C GLY A 309 -8.52 -4.68 15.06
N GLY A 310 -8.83 -5.48 14.04
CA GLY A 310 -10.07 -5.36 13.25
C GLY A 310 -10.00 -4.24 12.21
N THR A 311 -11.10 -3.50 12.01
CA THR A 311 -11.22 -2.52 10.91
C THR A 311 -11.71 -1.15 11.40
N ASN A 312 -11.06 -0.08 10.92
CA ASN A 312 -11.53 1.30 11.03
C ASN A 312 -12.60 1.58 9.95
N PHE A 313 -13.81 1.08 10.14
CA PHE A 313 -14.89 1.22 9.16
C PHE A 313 -15.19 2.69 8.80
N GLY A 314 -15.70 2.92 7.60
CA GLY A 314 -16.09 4.25 7.13
C GLY A 314 -14.98 5.30 7.19
N PHE A 315 -15.18 6.29 8.05
CA PHE A 315 -14.27 7.43 8.22
C PHE A 315 -13.71 7.50 9.64
N GLU A 316 -13.73 6.38 10.36
CA GLU A 316 -13.49 6.34 11.79
C GLU A 316 -11.99 6.37 12.16
N ASN A 317 -11.09 6.31 11.17
CA ASN A 317 -9.64 6.34 11.37
C ASN A 317 -9.15 7.68 11.96
N GLY A 318 -8.14 7.61 12.82
CA GLY A 318 -7.38 8.76 13.31
C GLY A 318 -6.22 9.15 12.39
N GLY A 319 -5.32 9.95 12.94
CA GLY A 319 -4.08 10.34 12.26
C GLY A 319 -3.09 11.01 13.20
N ILE A 320 -1.81 10.94 12.88
CA ILE A 320 -0.75 11.55 13.69
C ILE A 320 -0.20 12.76 12.95
N ARG A 321 -0.09 13.90 13.65
CA ARG A 321 0.53 15.10 13.10
C ARG A 321 1.09 15.99 14.19
N ASP A 322 2.40 16.12 14.20
CA ASP A 322 3.10 17.15 14.96
C ASP A 322 3.34 18.39 14.08
N ASP A 323 4.57 18.66 13.66
CA ASP A 323 4.96 19.74 12.77
C ASP A 323 5.07 19.32 11.29
N GLY A 324 5.02 18.01 11.02
CA GLY A 324 5.13 17.41 9.69
C GLY A 324 3.82 17.21 8.92
N PRO A 325 3.88 16.43 7.83
CA PRO A 325 2.70 15.93 7.13
C PRO A 325 1.82 15.08 8.05
N LEU A 326 0.53 15.00 7.72
CA LEU A 326 -0.40 14.11 8.38
C LEU A 326 -0.05 12.65 8.05
N ALA A 327 0.16 11.82 9.05
CA ALA A 327 0.14 10.37 8.94
C ALA A 327 -1.30 9.89 9.17
N ALA A 328 -2.08 9.75 8.09
CA ALA A 328 -3.46 9.27 8.19
C ALA A 328 -3.48 7.74 8.24
N MET A 329 -4.14 7.17 9.24
CA MET A 329 -4.19 5.72 9.42
C MET A 329 -5.02 5.03 8.33
N THR A 330 -4.65 3.80 8.00
CA THR A 330 -5.39 3.02 7.00
C THR A 330 -6.76 2.56 7.54
N THR A 331 -7.58 2.03 6.63
CA THR A 331 -8.88 1.46 6.99
C THR A 331 -8.69 0.13 7.72
N SER A 332 -7.73 -0.67 7.27
CA SER A 332 -7.30 -1.86 8.00
C SER A 332 -6.72 -1.45 9.36
N TYR A 333 -7.05 -2.20 10.39
CA TYR A 333 -6.36 -2.13 11.67
C TYR A 333 -5.88 -3.55 12.04
N ASP A 334 -5.35 -4.27 11.05
CA ASP A 334 -4.76 -5.62 11.22
C ASP A 334 -3.70 -5.63 12.33
N TYR A 335 -2.87 -4.59 12.36
CA TYR A 335 -1.83 -4.34 13.36
C TYR A 335 -0.69 -5.37 13.35
N GLY A 336 -0.68 -6.37 12.45
CA GLY A 336 0.19 -7.53 12.61
C GLY A 336 -0.13 -8.33 13.86
N ALA A 337 -1.38 -8.31 14.31
CA ALA A 337 -1.83 -8.90 15.57
C ALA A 337 -1.80 -10.46 15.54
N PRO A 338 -1.94 -11.13 16.70
CA PRO A 338 -2.12 -12.58 16.75
C PRO A 338 -3.31 -13.05 15.91
N LEU A 339 -4.40 -12.28 15.88
CA LEU A 339 -5.46 -12.46 14.89
C LEU A 339 -5.35 -11.39 13.81
N ASP A 340 -5.29 -11.81 12.54
CA ASP A 340 -5.37 -10.90 11.39
C ASP A 340 -6.69 -10.10 11.38
N GLU A 341 -6.82 -9.12 10.48
CA GLU A 341 -8.01 -8.27 10.36
C GLU A 341 -9.31 -9.08 10.22
N SER A 342 -9.26 -10.26 9.58
CA SER A 342 -10.41 -11.17 9.43
C SER A 342 -10.62 -12.10 10.63
N GLY A 343 -9.77 -12.05 11.66
CA GLY A 343 -9.87 -12.87 12.86
C GLY A 343 -9.23 -14.26 12.74
N ARG A 344 -8.36 -14.48 11.74
CA ARG A 344 -7.64 -15.74 11.56
C ARG A 344 -6.35 -15.73 12.36
N PRO A 345 -5.98 -16.87 12.99
CA PRO A 345 -4.74 -16.94 13.75
C PRO A 345 -3.53 -16.89 12.82
N THR A 346 -2.55 -16.09 13.19
CA THR A 346 -1.24 -16.01 12.52
C THR A 346 -0.22 -16.92 13.22
N ASP A 347 1.00 -17.01 12.69
CA ASP A 347 2.05 -17.82 13.33
C ASP A 347 2.37 -17.36 14.76
N VAL A 348 2.35 -16.04 15.03
CA VAL A 348 2.61 -15.51 16.37
C VAL A 348 1.53 -15.92 17.37
N TYR A 349 0.26 -16.08 16.95
CA TYR A 349 -0.81 -16.62 17.81
C TYR A 349 -0.46 -18.00 18.36
N PHE A 350 0.02 -18.91 17.51
CA PHE A 350 0.36 -20.26 17.96
C PHE A 350 1.59 -20.26 18.86
N ARG A 351 2.60 -19.45 18.55
CA ARG A 351 3.81 -19.32 19.40
C ARG A 351 3.50 -18.76 20.78
N LEU A 352 2.66 -17.73 20.85
CA LEU A 352 2.22 -17.15 22.12
C LEU A 352 1.32 -18.13 22.89
N ARG A 353 0.44 -18.86 22.21
CA ARG A 353 -0.36 -19.93 22.82
C ARG A 353 0.52 -20.99 23.47
N ASP A 354 1.54 -21.49 22.77
CA ASP A 354 2.47 -22.50 23.30
C ASP A 354 3.27 -21.99 24.49
N MET A 355 3.64 -20.70 24.47
CA MET A 355 4.31 -20.04 25.60
C MET A 355 3.38 -19.95 26.81
N ILE A 356 2.15 -19.46 26.65
CA ILE A 356 1.17 -19.28 27.73
C ILE A 356 0.82 -20.62 28.39
N GLN A 357 0.78 -21.72 27.63
CA GLN A 357 0.51 -23.07 28.16
C GLN A 357 1.46 -23.50 29.28
N LYS A 358 2.67 -22.93 29.36
CA LYS A 358 3.63 -23.20 30.45
C LYS A 358 3.16 -22.66 31.80
N TYR A 359 2.35 -21.61 31.81
CA TYR A 359 1.99 -20.82 33.00
C TYR A 359 0.55 -21.05 33.48
N VAL A 360 -0.26 -21.79 32.72
CA VAL A 360 -1.66 -22.09 33.09
C VAL A 360 -1.86 -23.58 33.36
N PRO A 361 -2.89 -23.99 34.13
CA PRO A 361 -3.14 -25.40 34.40
C PRO A 361 -3.26 -26.22 33.12
N LYS A 362 -2.61 -27.39 33.08
CA LYS A 362 -2.63 -28.27 31.91
C LYS A 362 -4.06 -28.61 31.50
N GLY A 363 -4.41 -28.39 30.24
CA GLY A 363 -5.74 -28.65 29.69
C GLY A 363 -6.79 -27.56 29.98
N SER A 364 -6.42 -26.44 30.61
CA SER A 364 -7.34 -25.31 30.87
C SER A 364 -7.63 -24.45 29.64
N ILE A 365 -6.77 -24.48 28.62
CA ILE A 365 -6.96 -23.73 27.37
C ILE A 365 -7.77 -24.59 26.39
N PRO A 366 -8.90 -24.11 25.85
CA PRO A 366 -9.70 -24.85 24.88
C PRO A 366 -8.97 -25.00 23.53
N SER A 367 -9.46 -25.89 22.66
CA SER A 367 -8.97 -26.02 21.29
C SER A 367 -9.21 -24.74 20.49
N VAL A 368 -8.33 -24.44 19.53
CA VAL A 368 -8.53 -23.31 18.60
C VAL A 368 -9.78 -23.57 17.74
N PRO A 369 -10.74 -22.63 17.69
CA PRO A 369 -11.87 -22.69 16.76
C PRO A 369 -11.43 -22.95 15.31
N ALA A 370 -12.22 -23.72 14.56
CA ALA A 370 -11.93 -23.99 13.16
C ALA A 370 -12.14 -22.73 12.31
N MET A 371 -11.20 -22.44 11.42
CA MET A 371 -11.30 -21.34 10.45
C MET A 371 -11.69 -21.87 9.08
N PRO A 372 -12.94 -21.70 8.62
CA PRO A 372 -13.35 -22.09 7.27
C PRO A 372 -12.60 -21.28 6.21
N ALA A 373 -12.52 -21.80 4.98
CA ALA A 373 -11.98 -21.05 3.85
C ALA A 373 -12.81 -19.78 3.57
N ARG A 374 -12.16 -18.71 3.11
CA ARG A 374 -12.83 -17.47 2.70
C ARG A 374 -13.66 -17.70 1.44
N ALA A 375 -14.74 -16.94 1.29
CA ALA A 375 -15.54 -16.94 0.07
C ALA A 375 -14.77 -16.26 -1.08
N ALA A 376 -14.73 -16.94 -2.22
CA ALA A 376 -14.23 -16.36 -3.45
C ALA A 376 -15.36 -15.63 -4.18
N VAL A 377 -15.20 -14.32 -4.39
CA VAL A 377 -16.11 -13.51 -5.20
C VAL A 377 -15.47 -13.30 -6.57
N PRO A 378 -16.14 -13.70 -7.69
CA PRO A 378 -15.63 -13.45 -9.03
C PRO A 378 -15.47 -11.95 -9.32
N GLU A 379 -14.59 -11.60 -10.27
CA GLU A 379 -14.48 -10.21 -10.72
C GLU A 379 -15.83 -9.73 -11.30
N PHE A 380 -16.25 -8.54 -10.87
CA PHE A 380 -17.47 -7.90 -11.35
C PHE A 380 -17.19 -6.45 -11.77
N GLN A 381 -17.98 -5.96 -12.72
CA GLN A 381 -17.78 -4.63 -13.30
C GLN A 381 -18.61 -3.57 -12.57
N LEU A 382 -18.00 -2.40 -12.44
CA LEU A 382 -18.61 -1.23 -11.81
C LEU A 382 -19.01 -0.23 -12.88
N ARG A 383 -20.21 0.30 -12.77
CA ARG A 383 -20.79 1.22 -13.75
C ARG A 383 -20.96 2.59 -13.13
N PRO A 384 -20.60 3.69 -13.83
CA PRO A 384 -20.85 5.02 -13.29
C PRO A 384 -22.36 5.23 -13.09
N ALA A 385 -22.72 5.72 -11.91
CA ALA A 385 -24.10 5.91 -11.46
C ALA A 385 -24.47 7.40 -11.37
N ALA A 386 -23.60 8.24 -10.79
CA ALA A 386 -23.84 9.69 -10.71
C ALA A 386 -22.57 10.49 -10.39
N ALA A 387 -22.45 11.69 -10.94
CA ALA A 387 -21.42 12.67 -10.54
C ALA A 387 -21.77 13.27 -9.16
N LEU A 388 -20.81 13.36 -8.25
CA LEU A 388 -21.00 13.89 -6.90
C LEU A 388 -21.57 15.31 -6.92
N PHE A 389 -21.09 16.16 -7.82
CA PHE A 389 -21.54 17.55 -7.94
C PHE A 389 -22.97 17.68 -8.47
N ASP A 390 -23.43 16.71 -9.26
CA ASP A 390 -24.80 16.68 -9.79
C ASP A 390 -25.82 16.22 -8.74
N LEU A 391 -25.35 15.54 -7.67
CA LEU A 391 -26.19 15.10 -6.55
C LEU A 391 -26.42 16.20 -5.51
N GLN A 392 -25.75 17.35 -5.63
CA GLN A 392 -25.86 18.42 -4.65
C GLN A 392 -27.17 19.20 -4.84
N GLY A 393 -27.99 19.20 -3.80
CA GLY A 393 -29.22 19.99 -3.73
C GLY A 393 -28.96 21.45 -3.34
N ARG A 394 -29.89 22.03 -2.56
CA ARG A 394 -29.68 23.36 -1.97
C ARG A 394 -28.44 23.36 -1.06
N PRO A 395 -27.66 24.46 -1.02
CA PRO A 395 -26.52 24.55 -0.10
C PRO A 395 -27.00 24.40 1.34
N THR A 396 -26.25 23.63 2.12
CA THR A 396 -26.45 23.48 3.56
C THR A 396 -26.34 24.83 4.27
N ARG A 397 -25.39 25.67 3.81
CA ARG A 397 -25.20 27.02 4.35
C ARG A 397 -24.70 27.96 3.27
N GLN A 398 -25.13 29.21 3.35
CA GLN A 398 -24.53 30.34 2.63
C GLN A 398 -23.99 31.35 3.63
N ALA A 399 -22.80 31.88 3.38
CA ALA A 399 -22.17 32.87 4.25
C ALA A 399 -21.17 33.74 3.47
N SER A 400 -20.76 34.87 4.06
CA SER A 400 -19.70 35.71 3.47
C SER A 400 -18.41 34.93 3.35
N ASP A 401 -18.01 34.20 4.39
CA ASP A 401 -16.80 33.37 4.43
C ASP A 401 -17.16 31.88 4.53
N PRO A 402 -16.24 30.97 4.13
CA PRO A 402 -16.37 29.55 4.45
C PRO A 402 -16.48 29.33 5.96
N VAL A 403 -17.22 28.31 6.36
CA VAL A 403 -17.22 27.81 7.74
C VAL A 403 -16.70 26.39 7.78
N SER A 404 -16.19 25.96 8.93
CA SER A 404 -15.69 24.60 9.11
C SER A 404 -16.77 23.53 8.89
N MET A 405 -16.32 22.31 8.62
CA MET A 405 -17.16 21.11 8.56
C MET A 405 -17.96 20.94 9.85
N ASP A 406 -17.31 21.12 11.00
CA ASP A 406 -17.92 21.01 12.32
C ASP A 406 -19.03 22.07 12.53
N ALA A 407 -18.82 23.31 12.05
CA ALA A 407 -19.82 24.39 12.10
C ALA A 407 -21.00 24.19 11.13
N LEU A 408 -20.92 23.21 10.23
CA LEU A 408 -22.05 22.74 9.42
C LEU A 408 -22.83 21.61 10.11
N GLY A 409 -22.41 21.17 11.30
CA GLY A 409 -22.98 20.02 12.00
C GLY A 409 -22.56 18.68 11.39
N GLN A 410 -21.43 18.64 10.68
CA GLN A 410 -20.90 17.46 10.01
C GLN A 410 -19.60 16.99 10.68
N ALA A 411 -19.48 15.68 10.92
CA ALA A 411 -18.27 15.09 11.56
C ALA A 411 -17.27 14.51 10.54
N TYR A 412 -17.78 13.83 9.50
CA TYR A 412 -17.01 12.97 8.59
C TYR A 412 -17.33 13.25 7.12
N GLY A 413 -16.59 12.62 6.20
CA GLY A 413 -16.85 12.70 4.76
C GLY A 413 -16.24 13.95 4.11
N TYR A 414 -17.05 14.64 3.30
CA TYR A 414 -16.60 15.73 2.43
C TYR A 414 -17.45 16.99 2.61
N VAL A 415 -16.87 18.16 2.36
CA VAL A 415 -17.63 19.41 2.19
C VAL A 415 -17.25 20.04 0.87
N LEU A 416 -18.25 20.41 0.06
CA LEU A 416 -18.05 21.19 -1.15
C LEU A 416 -18.27 22.67 -0.86
N TYR A 417 -17.21 23.47 -0.97
CA TYR A 417 -17.25 24.93 -0.90
C TYR A 417 -17.29 25.50 -2.31
N GLN A 418 -18.29 26.31 -2.62
CA GLN A 418 -18.48 26.86 -3.96
C GLN A 418 -18.63 28.39 -3.91
N HIS A 419 -17.89 29.07 -4.77
CA HIS A 419 -17.96 30.52 -4.97
C HIS A 419 -18.20 30.82 -6.46
N THR A 420 -19.05 31.82 -6.75
CA THR A 420 -19.24 32.34 -8.11
C THR A 420 -18.49 33.65 -8.25
N VAL A 421 -17.54 33.69 -9.18
CA VAL A 421 -16.55 34.76 -9.33
C VAL A 421 -17.22 36.05 -9.79
N ALA A 422 -17.08 37.11 -9.01
CA ALA A 422 -17.70 38.41 -9.29
C ALA A 422 -16.88 39.27 -10.27
N THR A 423 -15.55 39.14 -10.24
CA THR A 423 -14.59 39.88 -11.04
C THR A 423 -13.40 38.99 -11.39
N ASP A 424 -12.80 39.22 -12.55
CA ASP A 424 -11.63 38.46 -13.02
C ASP A 424 -10.49 38.52 -11.97
N VAL A 425 -9.91 37.37 -11.65
CA VAL A 425 -8.83 37.24 -10.66
C VAL A 425 -7.96 36.04 -11.01
N ALA A 426 -6.65 36.15 -10.78
CA ALA A 426 -5.71 35.06 -11.00
C ALA A 426 -4.66 35.02 -9.89
N GLY A 427 -4.12 33.83 -9.63
CA GLY A 427 -3.06 33.61 -8.64
C GLY A 427 -3.27 32.32 -7.86
N ASN A 428 -2.51 32.17 -6.77
CA ASN A 428 -2.60 31.00 -5.91
C ASN A 428 -3.87 31.05 -5.05
N VAL A 429 -4.55 29.92 -4.92
CA VAL A 429 -5.64 29.72 -3.98
C VAL A 429 -5.05 29.51 -2.59
N ALA A 430 -5.30 30.45 -1.67
CA ALA A 430 -5.02 30.30 -0.25
C ALA A 430 -6.31 29.89 0.48
N ILE A 431 -6.26 28.77 1.19
CA ILE A 431 -7.43 28.15 1.83
C ILE A 431 -7.38 28.40 3.34
N GLY A 432 -7.98 29.50 3.80
CA GLY A 432 -8.05 29.79 5.24
C GLY A 432 -6.66 29.76 5.90
N ASP A 433 -6.56 29.03 7.00
CA ASP A 433 -5.31 28.75 7.71
C ASP A 433 -4.55 27.50 7.19
N GLY A 434 -5.08 26.83 6.17
CA GLY A 434 -4.51 25.62 5.57
C GLY A 434 -5.58 24.62 5.14
N ALA A 435 -5.18 23.62 4.34
CA ALA A 435 -6.05 22.49 4.02
C ALA A 435 -6.25 21.59 5.27
N ARG A 436 -7.50 21.21 5.55
CA ARG A 436 -7.89 20.31 6.65
C ARG A 436 -8.87 19.24 6.13
N ASP A 437 -8.42 18.20 5.44
CA ASP A 437 -7.02 17.78 5.27
C ASP A 437 -6.60 17.72 3.80
N ARG A 438 -7.54 17.38 2.92
CA ARG A 438 -7.28 17.27 1.49
C ARG A 438 -8.28 18.09 0.70
N ALA A 439 -7.80 19.19 0.14
CA ALA A 439 -8.58 20.14 -0.65
C ALA A 439 -8.35 19.93 -2.15
N ILE A 440 -9.39 19.50 -2.86
CA ILE A 440 -9.37 19.31 -4.30
C ILE A 440 -10.04 20.52 -4.95
N ILE A 441 -9.27 21.24 -5.76
CA ILE A 441 -9.71 22.52 -6.36
C ILE A 441 -10.17 22.27 -7.79
N TYR A 442 -11.34 22.81 -8.10
CA TYR A 442 -11.98 22.76 -9.41
C TYR A 442 -12.39 24.16 -9.87
N VAL A 443 -12.31 24.40 -11.18
CA VAL A 443 -12.88 25.56 -11.84
C VAL A 443 -13.89 25.06 -12.86
N ASN A 444 -15.16 25.46 -12.72
CA ASN A 444 -16.26 25.02 -13.57
C ASN A 444 -16.35 23.47 -13.70
N GLY A 445 -16.13 22.76 -12.60
CA GLY A 445 -16.12 21.29 -12.55
C GLY A 445 -14.84 20.61 -13.06
N VAL A 446 -13.87 21.36 -13.60
CA VAL A 446 -12.59 20.81 -14.09
C VAL A 446 -11.54 20.92 -12.99
N ARG A 447 -10.86 19.81 -12.67
CA ARG A 447 -9.86 19.76 -11.58
C ARG A 447 -8.62 20.60 -11.93
N SER A 448 -8.29 21.58 -11.10
CA SER A 448 -7.10 22.43 -11.22
C SER A 448 -5.92 21.92 -10.39
N GLY A 449 -6.17 21.25 -9.27
CA GLY A 449 -5.10 20.73 -8.41
C GLY A 449 -5.61 20.17 -7.08
N VAL A 450 -4.67 19.71 -6.25
CA VAL A 450 -4.94 19.18 -4.91
C VAL A 450 -3.91 19.75 -3.95
N VAL A 451 -4.36 20.26 -2.81
CA VAL A 451 -3.52 20.53 -1.63
C VAL A 451 -3.86 19.47 -0.59
N ASP A 452 -2.89 18.68 -0.17
CA ASP A 452 -3.09 17.47 0.62
C ASP A 452 -2.12 17.46 1.80
N THR A 453 -2.60 17.40 3.04
CA THR A 453 -1.71 17.46 4.22
C THR A 453 -0.81 16.25 4.41
N ILE A 454 -1.04 15.15 3.69
CA ILE A 454 -0.11 14.01 3.67
C ILE A 454 1.15 14.33 2.86
N TYR A 455 1.08 15.28 1.91
CA TYR A 455 2.20 15.66 1.06
C TYR A 455 2.61 17.12 1.27
N LYS A 456 3.91 17.40 1.34
CA LYS A 456 4.40 18.78 1.46
C LYS A 456 4.15 19.61 0.19
N THR A 457 4.06 18.95 -0.96
CA THR A 457 3.94 19.60 -2.28
C THR A 457 2.85 18.93 -3.14
N PRO A 458 2.09 19.72 -3.93
CA PRO A 458 2.10 21.18 -3.95
C PRO A 458 1.37 21.76 -2.72
N SER A 459 1.91 22.84 -2.14
CA SER A 459 1.30 23.55 -1.00
C SER A 459 0.22 24.55 -1.42
N THR A 460 0.17 24.91 -2.70
CA THR A 460 -0.81 25.82 -3.29
C THR A 460 -1.16 25.38 -4.71
N VAL A 461 -2.29 25.87 -5.22
CA VAL A 461 -2.73 25.65 -6.61
C VAL A 461 -3.02 27.00 -7.24
N SER A 462 -2.43 27.28 -8.40
CA SER A 462 -2.70 28.51 -9.16
C SER A 462 -3.93 28.34 -10.04
N VAL A 463 -4.80 29.35 -10.07
CA VAL A 463 -6.00 29.40 -10.92
C VAL A 463 -6.09 30.75 -11.64
N THR A 464 -6.78 30.76 -12.78
CA THR A 464 -7.23 31.98 -13.46
C THR A 464 -8.75 31.90 -13.56
N LEU A 465 -9.43 32.87 -12.98
CA LEU A 465 -10.88 32.90 -12.82
C LEU A 465 -11.44 34.13 -13.53
N ARG A 466 -12.47 33.94 -14.34
CA ARG A 466 -13.22 35.01 -15.01
C ARG A 466 -14.54 35.24 -14.28
N LYS A 467 -15.11 36.44 -14.41
CA LYS A 467 -16.45 36.75 -13.92
C LYS A 467 -17.46 35.69 -14.41
N GLY A 468 -18.19 35.10 -13.48
CA GLY A 468 -19.16 34.04 -13.72
C GLY A 468 -18.62 32.62 -13.57
N ASP A 469 -17.30 32.42 -13.50
CA ASP A 469 -16.73 31.11 -13.21
C ASP A 469 -17.11 30.63 -11.80
N LYS A 470 -17.20 29.31 -11.65
CA LYS A 470 -17.39 28.66 -10.35
C LYS A 470 -16.05 28.12 -9.85
N LEU A 471 -15.56 28.68 -8.75
CA LEU A 471 -14.49 28.06 -7.96
C LEU A 471 -15.14 27.07 -6.98
N GLN A 472 -14.70 25.83 -7.03
CA GLN A 472 -15.22 24.73 -6.22
C GLN A 472 -14.05 24.05 -5.49
N ILE A 473 -14.13 23.98 -4.17
CA ILE A 473 -13.12 23.34 -3.32
C ILE A 473 -13.81 22.19 -2.58
N LEU A 474 -13.48 20.96 -2.96
CA LEU A 474 -13.97 19.77 -2.27
C LEU A 474 -12.95 19.37 -1.20
N VAL A 475 -13.32 19.53 0.07
CA VAL A 475 -12.45 19.22 1.21
C VAL A 475 -12.85 17.88 1.80
N GLU A 476 -11.88 16.96 1.87
CA GLU A 476 -11.99 15.67 2.54
C GLU A 476 -11.36 15.75 3.94
N ASN A 477 -12.10 15.29 4.96
CA ASN A 477 -11.53 14.96 6.27
C ASN A 477 -10.85 13.58 6.16
N LEU A 478 -9.55 13.50 6.37
CA LEU A 478 -8.77 12.26 6.31
C LEU A 478 -8.65 11.54 7.67
N GLY A 479 -9.15 12.16 8.75
CA GLY A 479 -9.04 11.70 10.13
C GLY A 479 -8.51 12.83 11.02
N ARG A 480 -9.21 13.14 12.12
CA ARG A 480 -8.72 14.08 13.15
C ARG A 480 -7.53 13.49 13.88
N VAL A 481 -6.59 14.37 14.19
CA VAL A 481 -5.38 14.00 14.92
C VAL A 481 -5.75 13.50 16.31
N ASP A 482 -5.25 12.33 16.67
CA ASP A 482 -5.65 11.63 17.88
C ASP A 482 -4.56 11.56 18.95
N VAL A 483 -3.39 12.15 18.73
CA VAL A 483 -2.28 12.13 19.70
C VAL A 483 -1.56 13.48 19.77
N ARG A 484 -0.83 13.71 20.86
CA ARG A 484 0.07 14.86 21.09
C ARG A 484 -0.65 16.22 21.03
N GLN A 485 0.12 17.30 20.88
CA GLN A 485 -0.35 18.66 21.13
C GLN A 485 -1.38 19.16 20.10
N ARG A 486 -1.32 18.70 18.85
CA ARG A 486 -2.26 19.11 17.81
C ARG A 486 -3.67 18.59 18.02
N LEU A 487 -3.88 17.61 18.92
CA LEU A 487 -5.20 17.16 19.37
C LEU A 487 -6.08 18.31 19.87
N ARG A 488 -5.52 19.43 20.35
CA ARG A 488 -6.30 20.57 20.84
C ARG A 488 -7.04 21.34 19.74
N GLU A 489 -6.60 21.22 18.49
CA GLU A 489 -7.04 22.10 17.38
C GLU A 489 -7.70 21.32 16.23
N GLN A 490 -8.58 20.37 16.57
CA GLN A 490 -9.20 19.48 15.60
C GLN A 490 -10.57 19.97 15.12
N VAL A 491 -10.51 20.92 14.19
CA VAL A 491 -11.63 21.37 13.35
C VAL A 491 -11.29 21.05 11.89
N LYS A 492 -12.25 20.58 11.09
CA LYS A 492 -12.06 20.15 9.69
C LYS A 492 -12.77 21.07 8.71
N GLY A 493 -12.47 20.96 7.42
CA GLY A 493 -13.02 21.87 6.40
C GLY A 493 -12.15 23.11 6.20
N ILE A 494 -12.76 24.28 5.97
CA ILE A 494 -12.04 25.55 5.79
C ILE A 494 -12.24 26.42 7.03
N VAL A 495 -11.14 26.84 7.66
CA VAL A 495 -11.14 27.78 8.79
C VAL A 495 -10.53 29.10 8.32
N GLY A 496 -11.33 30.16 8.30
CA GLY A 496 -10.94 31.48 7.79
C GLY A 496 -11.35 31.72 6.35
N HIS A 497 -10.86 32.84 5.78
CA HIS A 497 -11.22 33.29 4.43
C HIS A 497 -10.42 32.57 3.34
N VAL A 498 -10.99 32.45 2.16
CA VAL A 498 -10.28 31.97 0.96
C VAL A 498 -9.91 33.15 0.09
N SER A 499 -8.69 33.16 -0.43
CA SER A 499 -8.24 34.20 -1.36
C SER A 499 -7.59 33.62 -2.62
N VAL A 500 -7.62 34.38 -3.71
CA VAL A 500 -6.92 34.08 -4.96
C VAL A 500 -6.03 35.26 -5.31
N GLY A 501 -4.71 35.02 -5.40
CA GLY A 501 -3.76 36.11 -5.68
C GLY A 501 -3.83 37.26 -4.68
N GLY A 502 -4.17 36.97 -3.41
CA GLY A 502 -4.36 37.96 -2.35
C GLY A 502 -5.74 38.62 -2.31
N THR A 503 -6.61 38.39 -3.30
CA THR A 503 -7.99 38.89 -3.28
C THR A 503 -8.89 37.95 -2.49
N VAL A 504 -9.46 38.43 -1.38
CA VAL A 504 -10.41 37.66 -0.56
C VAL A 504 -11.71 37.44 -1.32
N LEU A 505 -12.16 36.19 -1.38
CA LEU A 505 -13.41 35.78 -2.02
C LEU A 505 -14.52 35.67 -0.98
N THR A 506 -15.67 36.27 -1.27
CA THR A 506 -16.84 36.28 -0.38
C THR A 506 -18.07 35.62 -1.01
N ASN A 507 -19.14 35.39 -0.24
CA ASN A 507 -20.39 34.77 -0.70
C ASN A 507 -20.20 33.31 -1.13
N TRP A 508 -19.95 32.45 -0.15
CA TRP A 508 -19.75 31.02 -0.32
C TRP A 508 -21.04 30.24 -0.14
N CYS A 509 -21.27 29.26 -1.02
CA CYS A 509 -22.26 28.20 -0.87
C CYS A 509 -21.55 26.92 -0.42
N MET A 510 -21.98 26.34 0.69
CA MET A 510 -21.38 25.14 1.28
C MET A 510 -22.37 23.98 1.26
N HIS A 511 -21.94 22.83 0.76
CA HIS A 511 -22.73 21.62 0.69
C HIS A 511 -22.08 20.53 1.55
N SER A 512 -22.84 20.08 2.55
CA SER A 512 -22.45 18.98 3.45
C SER A 512 -22.62 17.64 2.73
N ILE A 513 -21.58 16.82 2.77
CA ILE A 513 -21.53 15.49 2.13
C ILE A 513 -20.99 14.48 3.16
N PRO A 514 -21.78 14.15 4.21
CA PRO A 514 -21.32 13.32 5.32
C PRO A 514 -21.00 11.89 4.91
N LEU A 515 -21.78 11.35 3.96
CA LEU A 515 -21.74 9.92 3.57
C LEU A 515 -21.85 9.00 4.80
N ASP A 516 -22.78 9.33 5.70
CA ASP A 516 -23.30 8.44 6.73
C ASP A 516 -24.27 7.41 6.12
N THR A 517 -24.95 7.80 5.04
CA THR A 517 -25.76 6.96 4.18
C THR A 517 -25.42 7.22 2.72
N LEU A 518 -25.69 6.24 1.85
CA LEU A 518 -25.54 6.43 0.41
C LEU A 518 -26.54 7.49 -0.11
N PRO A 519 -26.10 8.43 -0.96
CA PRO A 519 -27.01 9.38 -1.60
C PRO A 519 -28.17 8.68 -2.34
N ALA A 520 -29.36 9.29 -2.28
CA ALA A 520 -30.51 8.82 -3.04
C ALA A 520 -30.23 8.86 -4.55
N GLY A 521 -30.76 7.88 -5.29
CA GLY A 521 -30.61 7.79 -6.75
C GLY A 521 -29.41 6.99 -7.24
N LEU A 522 -28.70 6.30 -6.34
CA LEU A 522 -27.62 5.36 -6.66
C LEU A 522 -28.11 3.90 -6.78
N ASP A 523 -29.38 3.68 -7.14
CA ASP A 523 -30.02 2.35 -7.19
C ASP A 523 -29.63 1.49 -8.40
N GLY A 524 -28.58 1.88 -9.13
CA GLY A 524 -28.07 1.17 -10.31
C GLY A 524 -28.98 1.21 -11.54
N LYS A 525 -30.17 1.82 -11.47
CA LYS A 525 -31.12 1.88 -12.60
C LYS A 525 -30.77 2.96 -13.62
N LYS A 526 -30.06 4.00 -13.19
CA LYS A 526 -29.59 5.08 -14.05
C LYS A 526 -28.11 4.92 -14.32
N THR A 527 -27.75 4.94 -15.61
CA THR A 527 -26.35 4.94 -16.05
C THR A 527 -25.89 6.38 -16.26
N HIS A 528 -24.76 6.74 -15.66
CA HIS A 528 -24.10 8.02 -15.87
C HIS A 528 -22.97 7.88 -16.88
N VAL A 529 -22.81 8.87 -17.76
CA VAL A 529 -21.66 8.95 -18.68
C VAL A 529 -20.66 9.91 -18.07
N VAL A 530 -19.46 9.42 -17.77
CA VAL A 530 -18.40 10.24 -17.16
C VAL A 530 -17.92 11.29 -18.16
N ARG A 531 -18.02 12.56 -17.77
CA ARG A 531 -17.59 13.76 -18.50
C ARG A 531 -16.38 14.36 -17.79
N GLN A 532 -15.58 15.13 -18.53
CA GLN A 532 -14.40 15.82 -17.98
C GLN A 532 -14.70 16.75 -16.80
N LYS A 533 -15.94 17.27 -16.73
CA LYS A 533 -16.41 18.23 -15.73
C LYS A 533 -17.10 17.61 -14.50
N ASP A 534 -17.13 16.28 -14.38
CA ASP A 534 -18.00 15.59 -13.43
C ASP A 534 -17.51 15.55 -11.98
N GLY A 535 -16.36 16.17 -11.67
CA GLY A 535 -15.77 16.00 -10.34
C GLY A 535 -15.62 14.51 -9.98
N PRO A 536 -15.73 14.13 -8.69
CA PRO A 536 -15.79 12.74 -8.27
C PRO A 536 -17.09 12.06 -8.72
N VAL A 537 -17.05 10.76 -9.04
CA VAL A 537 -18.20 10.00 -9.57
C VAL A 537 -18.49 8.79 -8.69
N PHE A 538 -19.77 8.53 -8.41
CA PHE A 538 -20.24 7.28 -7.84
C PHE A 538 -20.36 6.20 -8.92
N TYR A 539 -19.91 4.99 -8.62
CA TYR A 539 -20.04 3.79 -9.44
C TYR A 539 -20.82 2.74 -8.67
N THR A 540 -21.62 1.93 -9.34
CA THR A 540 -22.39 0.84 -8.73
C THR A 540 -22.13 -0.48 -9.43
N GLY A 541 -22.20 -1.58 -8.69
CA GLY A 541 -22.11 -2.95 -9.22
C GLY A 541 -22.84 -3.92 -8.32
N SER A 542 -22.98 -5.16 -8.76
CA SER A 542 -23.58 -6.22 -7.95
C SER A 542 -22.84 -7.52 -8.16
N PHE A 543 -22.80 -8.35 -7.12
CA PHE A 543 -22.26 -9.70 -7.16
C PHE A 543 -23.09 -10.62 -6.27
N ASP A 544 -23.09 -11.90 -6.61
CA ASP A 544 -23.73 -12.95 -5.83
C ASP A 544 -22.69 -13.63 -4.94
N MET A 545 -23.08 -13.97 -3.71
CA MET A 545 -22.23 -14.78 -2.84
C MET A 545 -22.31 -16.26 -3.23
N PRO A 546 -21.23 -17.04 -3.08
CA PRO A 546 -21.26 -18.48 -3.28
C PRO A 546 -22.33 -19.16 -2.40
N ALA A 547 -22.96 -20.21 -2.93
CA ALA A 547 -23.93 -20.99 -2.17
C ALA A 547 -23.28 -21.57 -0.90
N GLY A 548 -23.91 -21.33 0.26
CA GLY A 548 -23.41 -21.77 1.57
C GLY A 548 -22.54 -20.74 2.30
N ALA A 549 -22.27 -19.56 1.71
CA ALA A 549 -21.68 -18.44 2.45
C ALA A 549 -22.63 -18.00 3.57
N ALA A 550 -22.18 -18.09 4.82
CA ALA A 550 -22.92 -17.67 6.00
C ALA A 550 -22.43 -16.30 6.51
N ALA A 551 -23.17 -15.69 7.44
CA ALA A 551 -22.71 -14.52 8.21
C ALA A 551 -21.72 -14.94 9.31
N ASP A 552 -20.66 -15.63 8.90
CA ASP A 552 -19.58 -16.16 9.73
C ASP A 552 -18.26 -16.09 8.93
N PRO A 553 -17.11 -16.46 9.51
CA PRO A 553 -15.83 -16.38 8.80
C PRO A 553 -15.71 -17.17 7.48
N SER A 554 -16.69 -18.04 7.14
CA SER A 554 -16.73 -18.76 5.86
C SER A 554 -17.21 -17.88 4.70
N GLY A 555 -18.00 -16.83 5.00
CA GLY A 555 -18.47 -15.86 4.02
C GLY A 555 -17.51 -14.68 3.81
N ASP A 556 -16.50 -14.53 4.68
CA ASP A 556 -15.52 -13.43 4.59
C ASP A 556 -14.81 -13.41 3.24
N THR A 557 -14.62 -12.20 2.70
CA THR A 557 -13.86 -11.94 1.48
C THR A 557 -13.13 -10.60 1.55
N PHE A 558 -12.26 -10.33 0.58
CA PHE A 558 -11.56 -9.06 0.46
C PHE A 558 -11.84 -8.45 -0.91
N LEU A 559 -12.38 -7.24 -0.92
CA LEU A 559 -12.71 -6.51 -2.15
C LEU A 559 -11.59 -5.54 -2.48
N ALA A 560 -11.04 -5.67 -3.69
CA ALA A 560 -10.06 -4.75 -4.24
C ALA A 560 -10.67 -3.94 -5.38
N VAL A 561 -10.16 -2.72 -5.59
CA VAL A 561 -10.55 -1.85 -6.72
C VAL A 561 -9.29 -1.48 -7.50
N PRO A 562 -8.70 -2.40 -8.30
CA PRO A 562 -7.35 -2.23 -8.84
C PRO A 562 -7.19 -1.03 -9.79
N LYS A 563 -8.28 -0.64 -10.47
CA LYS A 563 -8.29 0.52 -11.38
C LYS A 563 -8.59 1.84 -10.67
N GLY A 564 -8.70 1.82 -9.35
CA GLY A 564 -9.02 2.96 -8.54
C GLY A 564 -7.79 3.69 -7.96
N ILE A 565 -7.84 5.02 -7.87
CA ILE A 565 -6.91 5.82 -7.04
C ILE A 565 -7.23 5.82 -5.55
N LYS A 566 -8.21 6.62 -5.13
CA LYS A 566 -8.66 6.89 -3.79
C LYS A 566 -10.18 7.01 -3.79
N GLY A 567 -10.83 6.41 -2.80
CA GLY A 567 -12.27 6.46 -2.69
C GLY A 567 -12.78 5.84 -1.40
N VAL A 568 -14.10 5.64 -1.36
CA VAL A 568 -14.82 4.98 -0.28
C VAL A 568 -15.64 3.84 -0.87
N LEU A 569 -15.65 2.69 -0.21
CA LEU A 569 -16.35 1.49 -0.62
C LEU A 569 -17.59 1.24 0.26
N TRP A 570 -18.72 0.99 -0.39
CA TRP A 570 -19.95 0.56 0.27
C TRP A 570 -20.37 -0.80 -0.24
N VAL A 571 -20.80 -1.67 0.67
CA VAL A 571 -21.43 -2.95 0.35
C VAL A 571 -22.74 -3.04 1.13
N ASN A 572 -23.87 -3.20 0.42
CA ASN A 572 -25.20 -3.31 1.03
C ASN A 572 -25.54 -2.19 2.02
N GLY A 573 -25.14 -0.96 1.69
CA GLY A 573 -25.37 0.21 2.54
C GLY A 573 -24.46 0.28 3.77
N VAL A 574 -23.49 -0.63 3.93
CA VAL A 574 -22.45 -0.55 4.96
C VAL A 574 -21.20 0.09 4.37
N ASN A 575 -20.68 1.12 5.04
CA ASN A 575 -19.46 1.81 4.65
C ASN A 575 -18.23 1.01 5.10
N MET A 576 -17.57 0.34 4.16
CA MET A 576 -16.37 -0.47 4.42
C MET A 576 -15.14 0.40 4.71
N GLY A 577 -15.17 1.66 4.32
CA GLY A 577 -14.11 2.63 4.56
C GLY A 577 -13.35 3.00 3.30
N ARG A 578 -12.15 3.55 3.51
CA ARG A 578 -11.33 4.16 2.46
C ARG A 578 -10.44 3.14 1.79
N TYR A 579 -10.21 3.30 0.49
CA TYR A 579 -9.13 2.62 -0.21
C TYR A 579 -8.29 3.65 -0.94
N TRP A 580 -6.99 3.35 -1.08
CA TRP A 580 -6.06 4.24 -1.75
C TRP A 580 -4.87 3.48 -2.34
N THR A 581 -4.64 3.65 -3.64
CA THR A 581 -3.53 3.06 -4.40
C THR A 581 -2.14 3.41 -3.89
N VAL A 582 -2.01 4.42 -3.02
CA VAL A 582 -0.71 4.76 -2.41
C VAL A 582 -0.26 3.70 -1.41
N GLY A 583 -1.18 2.86 -0.92
CA GLY A 583 -0.85 1.76 -0.03
C GLY A 583 -0.50 2.19 1.39
N PRO A 584 -0.13 1.21 2.25
CA PRO A 584 0.12 -0.19 1.88
C PRO A 584 -1.15 -1.00 1.57
N GLN A 585 -2.30 -0.68 2.16
CA GLN A 585 -3.56 -1.41 1.98
C GLN A 585 -4.11 -1.33 0.54
N GLN A 586 -4.40 -2.48 -0.09
CA GLN A 586 -4.96 -2.57 -1.46
C GLN A 586 -6.32 -3.28 -1.56
N SER A 587 -6.83 -3.81 -0.45
CA SER A 587 -8.14 -4.46 -0.37
C SER A 587 -8.86 -4.08 0.93
N LEU A 588 -10.18 -4.22 0.93
CA LEU A 588 -11.05 -3.96 2.07
C LEU A 588 -11.79 -5.24 2.46
N THR A 589 -11.79 -5.55 3.75
CA THR A 589 -12.49 -6.71 4.30
C THR A 589 -14.00 -6.56 4.14
N HIS A 590 -14.66 -7.57 3.59
CA HIS A 590 -16.11 -7.67 3.56
C HIS A 590 -16.55 -8.88 4.39
N ASN A 591 -17.31 -8.58 5.44
CA ASN A 591 -17.91 -9.55 6.35
C ASN A 591 -19.38 -9.71 5.93
N THR A 592 -19.78 -10.92 5.56
CA THR A 592 -21.07 -11.23 4.92
C THR A 592 -22.26 -10.96 5.84
N VAL A 593 -23.29 -10.28 5.31
CA VAL A 593 -24.59 -10.13 5.99
C VAL A 593 -25.78 -10.49 5.09
N ASP A 594 -25.59 -10.62 3.76
CA ASP A 594 -26.70 -10.95 2.85
C ASP A 594 -26.24 -11.71 1.60
N THR A 595 -27.18 -12.42 0.97
CA THR A 595 -26.96 -13.36 -0.15
C THR A 595 -26.87 -12.68 -1.52
N SER A 596 -27.27 -11.40 -1.62
CA SER A 596 -27.08 -10.54 -2.80
C SER A 596 -26.44 -9.22 -2.39
N SER A 597 -25.32 -8.84 -3.03
CA SER A 597 -24.55 -7.66 -2.62
C SER A 597 -24.48 -6.56 -3.69
N THR A 598 -24.89 -5.34 -3.33
CA THR A 598 -24.76 -4.13 -4.17
C THR A 598 -23.58 -3.27 -3.69
N LEU A 599 -22.63 -3.03 -4.60
CA LEU A 599 -21.46 -2.18 -4.38
C LEU A 599 -21.74 -0.74 -4.83
N THR A 600 -21.32 0.25 -4.05
CA THR A 600 -21.27 1.66 -4.49
C THR A 600 -19.91 2.29 -4.15
N LEU A 601 -19.28 2.98 -5.10
CA LEU A 601 -17.92 3.53 -5.02
C LEU A 601 -17.89 4.99 -5.43
N ALA A 602 -17.36 5.90 -4.61
CA ALA A 602 -17.02 7.25 -5.07
C ALA A 602 -15.56 7.29 -5.53
N MET A 603 -15.28 7.68 -6.78
CA MET A 603 -13.91 7.67 -7.29
C MET A 603 -13.57 8.58 -8.48
N SER A 604 -12.28 8.99 -8.54
CA SER A 604 -11.61 9.59 -9.69
C SER A 604 -10.37 8.76 -10.10
N ARG A 605 -10.02 8.72 -11.39
CA ARG A 605 -8.87 7.99 -12.01
C ARG A 605 -7.68 8.96 -12.29
N PRO A 606 -6.39 8.57 -12.16
CA PRO A 606 -5.29 9.44 -12.57
C PRO A 606 -4.92 9.11 -14.01
N GLN A 607 -4.37 10.11 -14.68
CA GLN A 607 -3.68 9.89 -15.93
C GLN A 607 -2.30 9.27 -15.60
N THR A 608 -1.83 8.31 -16.40
CA THR A 608 -0.39 7.97 -16.43
C THR A 608 0.38 9.29 -16.53
N PRO A 609 1.42 9.54 -15.71
CA PRO A 609 2.13 10.81 -15.76
C PRO A 609 2.67 11.07 -17.18
N PRO A 610 2.56 12.31 -17.72
CA PRO A 610 3.02 12.63 -19.06
C PRO A 610 4.50 12.43 -19.35
N HIS A 611 5.32 12.08 -18.34
CA HIS A 611 6.74 11.76 -18.48
C HIS A 611 7.03 10.24 -18.55
N GLU A 612 6.11 9.36 -18.12
CA GLU A 612 6.34 7.91 -18.20
C GLU A 612 6.39 7.40 -19.66
N PRO A 613 7.23 6.40 -19.99
CA PRO A 613 7.30 5.82 -21.34
C PRO A 613 5.96 5.26 -21.84
N ARG A 614 5.07 4.86 -20.92
CA ARG A 614 3.76 4.27 -21.22
C ARG A 614 2.66 5.30 -21.43
N TYR A 615 2.94 6.58 -21.23
CA TYR A 615 1.94 7.64 -21.38
C TYR A 615 1.39 7.65 -22.81
N ASN A 616 0.07 7.57 -22.95
CA ASN A 616 -0.63 7.49 -24.24
C ASN A 616 -0.20 6.32 -25.15
N VAL A 617 0.43 5.28 -24.61
CA VAL A 617 0.73 4.03 -25.32
C VAL A 617 -0.40 3.03 -25.07
N HIS A 618 -1.15 2.71 -26.12
CA HIS A 618 -2.24 1.74 -26.09
C HIS A 618 -2.40 1.07 -27.46
N VAL A 619 -2.79 -0.20 -27.47
CA VAL A 619 -3.16 -0.99 -28.64
C VAL A 619 -4.61 -1.39 -28.43
N ALA A 620 -5.52 -0.93 -29.28
CA ALA A 620 -6.94 -1.16 -29.04
C ALA A 620 -7.28 -2.66 -29.13
N PRO A 621 -8.28 -3.14 -28.36
CA PRO A 621 -8.75 -4.52 -28.45
C PRO A 621 -9.16 -4.93 -29.88
N THR A 622 -9.67 -4.00 -30.67
CA THR A 622 -9.99 -4.17 -32.09
C THR A 622 -8.74 -4.45 -32.94
N THR A 623 -7.66 -3.73 -32.68
CA THR A 623 -6.35 -3.91 -33.33
C THR A 623 -5.75 -5.26 -32.95
N ILE A 624 -5.84 -5.67 -31.68
CA ILE A 624 -5.39 -7.00 -31.21
C ILE A 624 -6.20 -8.12 -31.89
N SER A 625 -7.52 -7.96 -31.98
CA SER A 625 -8.39 -8.93 -32.66
C SER A 625 -8.07 -9.02 -34.15
N GLN A 626 -7.80 -7.88 -34.80
CA GLN A 626 -7.38 -7.85 -36.19
C GLN A 626 -6.02 -8.51 -36.39
N LEU A 627 -5.06 -8.27 -35.49
CA LEU A 627 -3.76 -8.94 -35.49
C LEU A 627 -3.94 -10.46 -35.47
N ILE A 628 -4.64 -11.00 -34.47
CA ILE A 628 -4.82 -12.46 -34.34
C ILE A 628 -5.53 -13.03 -35.57
N ARG A 629 -6.62 -12.42 -36.01
CA ARG A 629 -7.39 -12.90 -37.18
C ARG A 629 -6.58 -12.90 -38.48
N THR A 630 -5.77 -11.87 -38.70
CA THR A 630 -5.07 -11.68 -39.98
C THR A 630 -3.75 -12.46 -40.01
N ALA A 631 -3.03 -12.49 -38.88
CA ALA A 631 -1.74 -13.16 -38.76
C ALA A 631 -1.86 -14.66 -38.48
N PHE A 632 -2.95 -15.10 -37.82
CA PHE A 632 -3.16 -16.50 -37.40
C PHE A 632 -4.59 -16.98 -37.72
N PRO A 633 -4.92 -17.30 -38.99
CA PRO A 633 -6.30 -17.56 -39.43
C PRO A 633 -6.97 -18.79 -38.77
N ASN A 634 -6.17 -19.74 -38.26
CA ASN A 634 -6.64 -20.94 -37.57
C ASN A 634 -6.80 -20.75 -36.05
N ILE A 635 -6.68 -19.51 -35.57
CA ILE A 635 -6.73 -19.13 -34.16
C ILE A 635 -7.86 -18.15 -33.92
N GLU A 636 -8.51 -18.33 -32.78
CA GLU A 636 -9.46 -17.40 -32.21
C GLU A 636 -8.87 -16.67 -31.01
N LEU A 637 -9.05 -15.35 -30.95
CA LEU A 637 -8.83 -14.59 -29.72
C LEU A 637 -10.04 -14.81 -28.80
N VAL A 638 -9.83 -15.44 -27.65
CA VAL A 638 -10.86 -15.68 -26.63
C VAL A 638 -10.99 -14.45 -25.72
N SER A 639 -9.87 -13.89 -25.29
CA SER A 639 -9.83 -12.70 -24.46
C SER A 639 -8.54 -11.92 -24.67
N SER A 640 -8.61 -10.60 -24.46
CA SER A 640 -7.44 -9.73 -24.35
C SER A 640 -7.63 -8.78 -23.18
N SER A 641 -6.62 -8.69 -22.31
CA SER A 641 -6.64 -7.81 -21.15
C SER A 641 -5.32 -7.07 -21.00
N GLU A 642 -5.37 -5.75 -20.91
CA GLU A 642 -4.22 -4.92 -20.55
C GLU A 642 -3.83 -5.14 -19.08
N LEU A 643 -2.54 -5.29 -18.80
CA LEU A 643 -2.02 -5.41 -17.43
C LEU A 643 -2.03 -4.04 -16.72
N THR A 644 -2.65 -3.93 -15.53
CA THR A 644 -3.12 -2.64 -15.00
C THR A 644 -2.17 -1.81 -14.12
N SER A 645 -0.98 -2.26 -13.69
CA SER A 645 0.12 -1.37 -13.19
C SER A 645 1.48 -2.07 -12.90
N HIS A 646 2.56 -1.26 -12.86
CA HIS A 646 3.97 -1.45 -12.42
C HIS A 646 4.87 -2.57 -12.99
N ARG A 647 4.37 -3.63 -13.63
CA ARG A 647 5.23 -4.78 -13.99
C ARG A 647 5.91 -4.73 -15.37
N GLY A 648 5.71 -3.64 -16.11
CA GLY A 648 6.48 -3.33 -17.32
C GLY A 648 6.85 -1.87 -17.26
N TYR A 649 8.06 -1.54 -16.82
CA TYR A 649 8.50 -0.15 -16.62
C TYR A 649 8.49 0.63 -17.95
N ASN A 650 8.98 -0.02 -19.01
CA ASN A 650 9.17 0.58 -20.34
C ASN A 650 8.11 0.17 -21.37
N ASN A 651 7.19 -0.73 -21.03
CA ASN A 651 6.31 -1.40 -21.99
C ASN A 651 4.86 -1.50 -21.50
N ARG A 652 3.93 -1.57 -22.45
CA ARG A 652 2.52 -1.85 -22.21
C ARG A 652 2.24 -3.31 -22.54
N LEU A 653 1.78 -4.09 -21.56
CA LEU A 653 1.58 -5.53 -21.72
C LEU A 653 0.10 -5.88 -21.83
N TYR A 654 -0.23 -6.79 -22.74
CA TYR A 654 -1.56 -7.40 -22.86
C TYR A 654 -1.44 -8.92 -22.74
N LEU A 655 -2.24 -9.51 -21.85
CA LEU A 655 -2.43 -10.95 -21.78
C LEU A 655 -3.54 -11.35 -22.74
N LEU A 656 -3.25 -12.31 -23.61
CA LEU A 656 -4.19 -12.82 -24.59
C LEU A 656 -4.45 -14.30 -24.32
N THR A 657 -5.71 -14.72 -24.27
CA THR A 657 -6.06 -16.14 -24.37
C THR A 657 -6.49 -16.42 -25.79
N VAL A 658 -5.87 -17.41 -26.42
CA VAL A 658 -6.21 -17.83 -27.79
C VAL A 658 -6.64 -19.29 -27.82
N ARG A 659 -7.52 -19.65 -28.76
CA ARG A 659 -8.04 -21.00 -28.97
C ARG A 659 -7.81 -21.48 -30.39
N ARG A 660 -7.54 -22.78 -30.55
CA ARG A 660 -7.40 -23.41 -31.87
C ARG A 660 -8.78 -23.63 -32.52
N ARG A 661 -8.99 -23.15 -33.75
CA ARG A 661 -10.24 -23.35 -34.54
C ARG A 661 -10.19 -24.55 -35.51
N GLY A 662 -9.04 -25.17 -35.68
CA GLY A 662 -8.81 -26.32 -36.58
C GLY A 662 -7.57 -26.14 -37.45
N GLY A 663 -6.97 -27.24 -37.92
CA GLY A 663 -5.74 -27.20 -38.72
C GLY A 663 -4.44 -26.95 -37.91
N PRO A 664 -3.26 -27.05 -38.57
CA PRO A 664 -1.96 -26.76 -37.94
C PRO A 664 -1.82 -25.26 -37.63
N SER A 665 -1.14 -24.94 -36.53
CA SER A 665 -0.82 -23.57 -36.12
C SER A 665 0.51 -23.50 -35.37
N CYS A 666 1.36 -22.51 -35.67
CA CYS A 666 2.65 -22.30 -35.00
C CYS A 666 2.52 -21.97 -33.51
N VAL A 667 1.45 -21.28 -33.12
CA VAL A 667 1.20 -20.90 -31.72
C VAL A 667 0.80 -22.12 -30.86
N PHE A 668 0.44 -23.26 -31.46
CA PHE A 668 0.09 -24.50 -30.75
C PHE A 668 0.99 -25.66 -31.15
N ARG A 669 2.22 -25.39 -31.65
CA ARG A 669 3.09 -26.43 -32.21
C ARG A 669 3.71 -27.38 -31.17
N ASP A 670 3.84 -26.88 -29.95
CA ASP A 670 4.55 -27.43 -28.80
C ASP A 670 3.58 -27.81 -27.66
N THR A 671 2.27 -27.78 -27.92
CA THR A 671 1.25 -28.11 -26.92
C THR A 671 -0.02 -28.66 -27.56
N ASP A 672 -0.59 -29.69 -26.93
CA ASP A 672 -1.90 -30.24 -27.29
C ASP A 672 -3.06 -29.48 -26.63
N ALA A 673 -2.78 -28.38 -25.91
CA ALA A 673 -3.80 -27.59 -25.24
C ALA A 673 -4.79 -26.98 -26.24
N ALA A 674 -6.08 -27.00 -25.90
CA ALA A 674 -7.14 -26.38 -26.70
C ALA A 674 -7.03 -24.84 -26.71
N GLU A 675 -6.50 -24.27 -25.62
CA GLU A 675 -6.26 -22.85 -25.42
C GLU A 675 -4.82 -22.59 -24.97
N ARG A 676 -4.27 -21.44 -25.34
CA ARG A 676 -2.92 -21.00 -24.95
C ARG A 676 -2.94 -19.53 -24.56
N GLU A 677 -2.14 -19.19 -23.56
CA GLU A 677 -1.91 -17.80 -23.18
C GLU A 677 -0.69 -17.21 -23.88
N LEU A 678 -0.84 -15.98 -24.36
CA LEU A 678 0.18 -15.18 -25.02
C LEU A 678 0.34 -13.84 -24.33
N VAL A 679 1.49 -13.20 -24.59
CA VAL A 679 1.79 -11.83 -24.16
C VAL A 679 2.01 -10.99 -25.41
N LEU A 680 1.27 -9.89 -25.53
CA LEU A 680 1.57 -8.81 -26.48
C LEU A 680 2.26 -7.68 -25.71
N LYS A 681 3.55 -7.47 -25.99
CA LYS A 681 4.40 -6.43 -25.40
C LYS A 681 4.49 -5.26 -26.37
N ALA A 682 3.81 -4.14 -26.08
CA ALA A 682 3.87 -2.92 -26.87
C ALA A 682 4.90 -1.94 -26.29
N ASN A 683 5.75 -1.38 -27.16
CA ASN A 683 6.83 -0.50 -26.74
C ASN A 683 6.32 0.82 -26.14
N GLY A 684 7.02 1.34 -25.13
CA GLY A 684 6.85 2.72 -24.68
C GLY A 684 7.15 3.73 -25.80
N ARG A 685 6.58 4.94 -25.72
CA ARG A 685 6.65 5.97 -26.77
C ARG A 685 8.07 6.50 -27.09
N PHE A 686 9.05 6.22 -26.23
CA PHE A 686 10.44 6.64 -26.41
C PHE A 686 11.28 5.60 -27.16
N PHE A 687 10.78 4.36 -27.24
CA PHE A 687 11.45 3.26 -27.91
C PHE A 687 10.85 3.04 -29.30
N LEU A 688 11.70 2.68 -30.26
CA LEU A 688 11.32 2.48 -31.67
C LEU A 688 11.65 1.05 -32.13
N ALA A 689 11.70 0.86 -33.45
CA ALA A 689 12.01 -0.40 -34.12
C ALA A 689 13.25 -1.12 -33.57
N ASP A 690 14.31 -0.37 -33.25
CA ASP A 690 15.58 -0.87 -32.71
C ASP A 690 15.41 -1.72 -31.45
N LYS A 691 14.49 -1.34 -30.55
CA LYS A 691 14.17 -2.15 -29.36
C LYS A 691 13.49 -3.47 -29.70
N VAL A 692 12.55 -3.44 -30.65
CA VAL A 692 11.86 -4.66 -31.12
C VAL A 692 12.87 -5.63 -31.73
N GLN A 693 13.75 -5.12 -32.60
CA GLN A 693 14.80 -5.93 -33.22
C GLN A 693 15.74 -6.53 -32.18
N ASN A 694 16.16 -5.75 -31.18
CA ASN A 694 17.05 -6.25 -30.14
C ASN A 694 16.43 -7.37 -29.32
N GLU A 695 15.22 -7.18 -28.81
CA GLU A 695 14.59 -8.18 -27.96
C GLU A 695 14.27 -9.47 -28.73
N VAL A 696 13.75 -9.34 -29.96
CA VAL A 696 13.52 -10.51 -30.83
C VAL A 696 14.85 -11.20 -31.18
N GLY A 697 15.90 -10.45 -31.51
CA GLY A 697 17.24 -10.97 -31.79
C GLY A 697 17.86 -11.68 -30.60
N CYS A 698 17.76 -11.11 -29.39
CA CYS A 698 18.23 -11.72 -28.14
C CYS A 698 17.53 -13.07 -27.90
N LEU A 699 16.21 -13.12 -28.03
CA LEU A 699 15.45 -14.37 -27.85
C LEU A 699 15.82 -15.44 -28.89
N GLN A 700 16.19 -15.04 -30.12
CA GLN A 700 16.70 -15.99 -31.12
C GLN A 700 18.11 -16.50 -30.79
N VAL A 701 19.02 -15.63 -30.35
CA VAL A 701 20.37 -16.01 -29.89
C VAL A 701 20.26 -17.00 -28.72
N LEU A 702 19.41 -16.69 -27.75
CA LEU A 702 19.17 -17.56 -26.60
C LEU A 702 18.56 -18.90 -27.03
N GLY A 703 17.59 -18.90 -27.94
CA GLY A 703 17.01 -20.13 -28.48
C GLY A 703 18.03 -21.05 -29.17
N GLN A 704 19.06 -20.49 -29.81
CA GLN A 704 20.10 -21.27 -30.48
C GLN A 704 21.18 -21.77 -29.52
N TYR A 705 21.74 -20.88 -28.72
CA TYR A 705 22.96 -21.17 -27.93
C TYR A 705 22.63 -21.60 -26.50
N CYS A 706 21.45 -21.22 -25.98
CA CYS A 706 21.02 -21.47 -24.62
C CYS A 706 19.58 -22.01 -24.55
N PRO A 707 19.22 -23.08 -25.28
CA PRO A 707 17.83 -23.54 -25.40
C PRO A 707 17.21 -24.03 -24.07
N ALA A 708 18.03 -24.29 -23.05
CA ALA A 708 17.58 -24.68 -21.72
C ALA A 708 17.13 -23.49 -20.84
N ILE A 709 17.41 -22.25 -21.26
CA ILE A 709 17.04 -21.05 -20.48
C ILE A 709 15.57 -20.72 -20.74
N PRO A 710 14.73 -20.64 -19.69
CA PRO A 710 13.28 -20.47 -19.84
C PRO A 710 12.95 -19.04 -20.30
N THR A 711 12.81 -18.85 -21.61
CA THR A 711 12.54 -17.55 -22.25
C THR A 711 11.32 -17.62 -23.18
N PRO A 712 10.61 -16.49 -23.44
CA PRO A 712 9.42 -16.51 -24.25
C PRO A 712 9.73 -16.87 -25.71
N THR A 713 8.87 -17.68 -26.33
CA THR A 713 8.91 -17.91 -27.78
C THR A 713 8.21 -16.78 -28.51
N VAL A 714 8.89 -16.12 -29.44
CA VAL A 714 8.31 -15.08 -30.31
C VAL A 714 7.48 -15.70 -31.43
N PHE A 715 6.25 -15.24 -31.62
CA PHE A 715 5.35 -15.67 -32.69
C PHE A 715 5.18 -14.63 -33.79
N ALA A 716 5.13 -13.35 -33.42
CA ALA A 716 5.04 -12.25 -34.36
C ALA A 716 5.61 -10.98 -33.72
N TRP A 717 6.00 -10.01 -34.53
CA TRP A 717 6.37 -8.68 -34.07
C TRP A 717 6.08 -7.65 -35.15
N SER A 718 6.13 -6.37 -34.76
CA SER A 718 6.08 -5.25 -35.68
C SER A 718 6.99 -4.15 -35.17
N GLU A 719 7.85 -3.63 -36.06
CA GLU A 719 8.78 -2.54 -35.75
C GLU A 719 8.08 -1.17 -35.72
N GLU A 720 7.10 -0.97 -36.61
CA GLU A 720 6.34 0.28 -36.79
C GLU A 720 4.89 0.16 -36.30
N GLY A 721 4.56 -0.96 -35.66
CA GLY A 721 3.25 -1.27 -35.09
C GLY A 721 2.21 -1.82 -36.07
N HIS A 722 2.36 -1.60 -37.38
CA HIS A 722 1.36 -1.97 -38.39
C HIS A 722 1.81 -3.07 -39.36
N ASP A 723 3.07 -3.10 -39.77
CA ASP A 723 3.60 -4.17 -40.62
C ASP A 723 4.03 -5.35 -39.75
N VAL A 724 3.32 -6.47 -39.89
CA VAL A 724 3.50 -7.66 -39.08
C VAL A 724 4.50 -8.59 -39.73
N CYS A 725 5.55 -8.91 -38.98
CA CYS A 725 6.48 -9.99 -39.27
C CYS A 725 6.04 -11.24 -38.50
N LEU A 726 5.78 -12.34 -39.21
CA LEU A 726 5.43 -13.63 -38.62
C LEU A 726 6.66 -14.53 -38.45
N ALA A 727 6.78 -15.18 -37.30
CA ALA A 727 7.69 -16.30 -37.13
C ALA A 727 7.05 -17.58 -37.72
N SER A 728 7.70 -18.18 -38.71
CA SER A 728 7.10 -19.31 -39.45
C SER A 728 7.15 -20.66 -38.71
N PRO A 729 6.08 -21.49 -38.80
CA PRO A 729 6.07 -22.86 -38.28
C PRO A 729 6.92 -23.89 -39.07
N ALA A 730 7.25 -23.63 -40.34
CA ALA A 730 7.82 -24.65 -41.26
C ALA A 730 9.16 -24.26 -41.91
N GLY A 731 9.79 -23.18 -41.43
CA GLY A 731 11.02 -22.62 -42.03
C GLY A 731 10.83 -21.22 -42.62
N PRO A 732 11.85 -20.62 -43.22
CA PRO A 732 12.01 -19.18 -43.35
C PRO A 732 11.07 -18.53 -44.38
N GLU A 733 9.88 -18.10 -43.96
CA GLU A 733 8.96 -17.31 -44.79
C GLU A 733 8.47 -16.09 -43.98
N ILE A 734 8.83 -14.88 -44.42
CA ILE A 734 8.22 -13.64 -43.91
C ILE A 734 6.94 -13.41 -44.69
N LYS A 735 5.80 -13.48 -44.01
CA LYS A 735 4.53 -12.96 -44.54
C LYS A 735 4.31 -11.59 -43.96
N ASN A 736 4.56 -10.56 -44.77
CA ASN A 736 4.23 -9.18 -44.40
C ASN A 736 2.71 -9.03 -44.47
N VAL A 737 2.11 -8.77 -43.33
CA VAL A 737 0.69 -8.47 -43.20
C VAL A 737 0.57 -7.07 -42.62
N THR A 738 -0.02 -6.15 -43.38
CA THR A 738 -0.27 -4.80 -42.88
C THR A 738 -1.60 -4.75 -42.13
N LEU A 739 -1.56 -4.32 -40.87
CA LEU A 739 -2.75 -4.06 -40.07
C LEU A 739 -3.33 -2.68 -40.40
N ALA A 740 -4.66 -2.60 -40.50
CA ALA A 740 -5.34 -1.32 -40.59
C ALA A 740 -5.45 -0.72 -39.18
N ILE A 741 -4.49 0.12 -38.81
CA ILE A 741 -4.43 0.74 -37.48
C ILE A 741 -4.94 2.18 -37.55
N PRO A 742 -5.90 2.59 -36.69
CA PRO A 742 -6.34 3.98 -36.58
C PRO A 742 -5.15 4.93 -36.29
N ASP A 743 -5.14 6.13 -36.88
CA ASP A 743 -4.01 7.07 -36.74
C ASP A 743 -3.70 7.46 -35.28
N GLY A 744 -4.70 7.39 -34.39
CA GLY A 744 -4.52 7.62 -32.96
C GLY A 744 -3.71 6.56 -32.21
N GLU A 745 -3.57 5.35 -32.78
CA GLU A 745 -2.89 4.20 -32.15
C GLU A 745 -1.42 4.03 -32.60
N LYS A 746 -0.97 4.76 -33.63
CA LYS A 746 0.41 4.72 -34.15
C LYS A 746 1.47 5.41 -33.24
N ARG A 747 1.20 5.51 -31.94
CA ARG A 747 2.01 6.29 -30.97
C ARG A 747 3.04 5.46 -30.20
N HIS A 748 3.12 4.17 -30.47
CA HIS A 748 4.10 3.24 -29.88
C HIS A 748 5.09 2.79 -30.97
N GLY A 749 6.37 2.59 -30.62
CA GLY A 749 7.39 2.15 -31.57
C GLY A 749 7.42 0.64 -31.76
N GLY A 750 6.27 0.07 -32.13
CA GLY A 750 6.14 -1.37 -32.37
C GLY A 750 5.66 -2.22 -31.19
N TRP A 751 5.60 -3.54 -31.41
CA TRP A 751 5.19 -4.55 -30.44
C TRP A 751 5.73 -5.94 -30.76
N ILE A 752 5.77 -6.82 -29.75
CA ILE A 752 6.15 -8.24 -29.87
C ILE A 752 5.03 -9.11 -29.30
N LEU A 753 4.63 -10.15 -30.03
CA LEU A 753 3.70 -11.18 -29.59
C LEU A 753 4.47 -12.48 -29.31
N MET A 754 4.42 -12.95 -28.06
CA MET A 754 5.22 -14.06 -27.57
C MET A 754 4.41 -14.99 -26.64
N SER A 755 4.95 -16.17 -26.33
CA SER A 755 4.34 -17.10 -25.37
C SER A 755 4.34 -16.54 -23.95
N ARG A 756 3.28 -16.78 -23.18
CA ARG A 756 3.32 -16.54 -21.73
C ARG A 756 4.17 -17.62 -21.06
N LEU A 757 5.17 -17.20 -20.28
CA LEU A 757 5.95 -18.11 -19.44
C LEU A 757 5.19 -18.46 -18.15
N PRO A 758 5.33 -19.69 -17.63
CA PRO A 758 4.75 -20.08 -16.35
C PRO A 758 5.49 -19.43 -15.17
N GLY A 759 4.82 -19.36 -14.02
CA GLY A 759 5.37 -18.83 -12.77
C GLY A 759 4.87 -17.43 -12.41
N ALA A 760 5.28 -16.98 -11.22
CA ALA A 760 4.94 -15.68 -10.68
C ALA A 760 6.22 -14.83 -10.54
N PRO A 761 6.15 -13.50 -10.68
CA PRO A 761 7.28 -12.64 -10.36
C PRO A 761 7.74 -12.87 -8.93
N LEU A 762 9.06 -12.85 -8.71
CA LEU A 762 9.60 -13.05 -7.37
C LEU A 762 9.24 -11.84 -6.48
N SER A 763 8.30 -12.03 -5.55
CA SER A 763 8.25 -11.22 -4.33
C SER A 763 9.34 -11.76 -3.42
N VAL A 764 10.41 -10.99 -3.24
CA VAL A 764 11.53 -11.40 -2.37
C VAL A 764 11.07 -11.70 -0.96
N CYS A 765 9.88 -11.27 -0.51
CA CYS A 765 9.35 -11.54 0.82
C CYS A 765 8.73 -12.95 0.99
N ASP A 766 8.37 -13.62 -0.10
CA ASP A 766 7.50 -14.82 -0.06
C ASP A 766 8.29 -16.14 -0.06
N LEU A 767 9.61 -16.10 -0.30
CA LEU A 767 10.50 -17.26 -0.23
C LEU A 767 11.31 -17.24 1.07
N ASP A 768 11.60 -18.42 1.62
CA ASP A 768 12.57 -18.55 2.71
C ASP A 768 14.00 -18.22 2.21
N GLU A 769 14.92 -17.95 3.14
CA GLU A 769 16.29 -17.52 2.81
C GLU A 769 17.08 -18.56 2.00
N VAL A 770 16.86 -19.85 2.25
CA VAL A 770 17.52 -20.93 1.50
C VAL A 770 17.03 -20.94 0.05
N SER A 771 15.71 -20.81 -0.14
CA SER A 771 15.08 -20.71 -1.44
C SER A 771 15.51 -19.44 -2.20
N ARG A 772 15.67 -18.30 -1.52
CA ARG A 772 16.21 -17.08 -2.15
C ARG A 772 17.64 -17.28 -2.63
N LEU A 773 18.52 -17.81 -1.78
CA LEU A 773 19.90 -18.10 -2.15
C LEU A 773 19.98 -19.12 -3.31
N ASP A 774 19.10 -20.11 -3.33
CA ASP A 774 19.04 -21.07 -4.43
C ASP A 774 18.64 -20.40 -5.76
N ILE A 775 17.63 -19.53 -5.75
CA ILE A 775 17.23 -18.75 -6.94
C ILE A 775 18.39 -17.85 -7.42
N MET A 776 19.14 -17.23 -6.50
CA MET A 776 20.33 -16.45 -6.85
C MET A 776 21.39 -17.30 -7.56
N ARG A 777 21.63 -18.52 -7.06
CA ARG A 777 22.55 -19.46 -7.70
C ARG A 777 22.04 -19.93 -9.07
N GLN A 778 20.74 -20.14 -9.22
CA GLN A 778 20.13 -20.45 -10.51
C GLN A 778 20.33 -19.30 -11.51
N LEU A 779 20.17 -18.05 -11.07
CA LEU A 779 20.39 -16.86 -11.91
C LEU A 779 21.86 -16.68 -12.31
N ALA A 780 22.80 -16.97 -11.41
CA ALA A 780 24.23 -17.06 -11.73
C ALA A 780 24.49 -18.17 -12.77
N GLY A 781 23.83 -19.31 -12.63
CA GLY A 781 23.89 -20.40 -13.61
C GLY A 781 23.40 -20.00 -15.00
N VAL A 782 22.31 -19.23 -15.09
CA VAL A 782 21.79 -18.66 -16.34
C VAL A 782 22.83 -17.72 -16.97
N THR A 783 23.35 -16.78 -16.18
CA THR A 783 24.33 -15.79 -16.65
C THR A 783 25.61 -16.47 -17.13
N ALA A 784 26.13 -17.44 -16.37
CA ALA A 784 27.29 -18.23 -16.77
C ALA A 784 27.03 -19.02 -18.06
N SER A 785 25.81 -19.55 -18.26
CA SER A 785 25.45 -20.21 -19.51
C SER A 785 25.51 -19.27 -20.71
N TRP A 786 25.10 -18.00 -20.57
CA TRP A 786 25.27 -17.00 -21.62
C TRP A 786 26.74 -16.79 -21.97
N ARG A 787 27.58 -16.63 -20.95
CA ARG A 787 29.04 -16.41 -21.09
C ARG A 787 29.74 -17.55 -21.80
N THR A 788 29.35 -18.79 -21.52
CA THR A 788 30.00 -19.98 -22.07
C THR A 788 29.48 -20.35 -23.46
N ASN A 789 28.17 -20.23 -23.70
CA ASN A 789 27.55 -20.83 -24.88
C ASN A 789 27.38 -19.85 -26.04
N ILE A 790 27.23 -18.54 -25.77
CA ILE A 790 27.03 -17.53 -26.81
C ILE A 790 28.40 -17.04 -27.29
N PRO A 791 28.73 -17.14 -28.59
CA PRO A 791 30.02 -16.68 -29.11
C PRO A 791 30.23 -15.19 -28.88
N ALA A 792 31.40 -14.84 -28.37
CA ALA A 792 31.81 -13.46 -28.21
C ALA A 792 31.91 -12.74 -29.57
N GLN A 793 31.59 -11.45 -29.59
CA GLN A 793 31.49 -10.63 -30.78
C GLN A 793 32.60 -9.61 -30.86
N ARG A 794 32.94 -9.17 -32.07
CA ARG A 794 33.97 -8.14 -32.30
C ARG A 794 33.49 -6.72 -32.00
N TYR A 795 32.17 -6.53 -31.90
CA TYR A 795 31.56 -5.22 -31.81
C TYR A 795 30.73 -5.06 -30.53
N ILE A 796 30.59 -3.82 -30.08
CA ILE A 796 29.77 -3.42 -28.92
C ILE A 796 28.41 -2.95 -29.41
N GLY A 797 27.35 -3.40 -28.75
CA GLY A 797 26.01 -2.86 -28.93
C GLY A 797 24.87 -3.86 -28.77
N ASN A 798 23.68 -3.39 -29.07
CA ASN A 798 22.48 -4.21 -29.14
C ASN A 798 22.38 -4.96 -30.47
N ILE A 799 21.51 -5.97 -30.50
CA ILE A 799 21.29 -6.80 -31.67
C ILE A 799 20.30 -6.10 -32.62
N GLN A 800 20.59 -6.11 -33.91
CA GLN A 800 19.71 -5.61 -34.97
C GLN A 800 19.65 -6.60 -36.13
N PHE A 801 18.61 -6.50 -36.94
CA PHE A 801 18.49 -7.30 -38.15
C PHE A 801 19.31 -6.66 -39.28
N HIS A 802 20.10 -7.46 -40.00
CA HIS A 802 20.85 -6.97 -41.15
C HIS A 802 19.90 -6.52 -42.27
N GLN A 803 19.90 -5.23 -42.58
CA GLN A 803 19.13 -4.66 -43.70
C GLN A 803 20.04 -4.54 -44.92
N SER A 804 19.62 -5.13 -46.05
CA SER A 804 20.40 -5.29 -47.28
C SER A 804 20.83 -3.98 -47.97
N VAL A 805 20.39 -2.83 -47.49
CA VAL A 805 20.42 -1.58 -48.26
C VAL A 805 21.67 -0.73 -47.95
N HIS A 806 22.36 -0.87 -46.80
CA HIS A 806 23.45 0.06 -46.46
C HIS A 806 24.66 -0.41 -45.59
N ALA A 807 24.88 -1.67 -45.20
CA ALA A 807 26.02 -1.97 -44.30
C ALA A 807 26.65 -3.37 -44.43
N SER A 808 27.89 -3.48 -43.92
CA SER A 808 28.85 -4.61 -43.78
C SER A 808 28.28 -6.04 -43.73
N GLU A 809 29.13 -7.05 -44.01
CA GLU A 809 28.80 -8.47 -43.76
C GLU A 809 28.22 -8.71 -42.35
N PRO A 810 27.33 -9.71 -42.17
CA PRO A 810 26.79 -10.10 -40.87
C PRO A 810 27.89 -10.37 -39.85
N ASP A 811 27.62 -10.04 -38.58
CA ASP A 811 28.56 -10.32 -37.51
C ASP A 811 28.51 -11.81 -37.13
N PHE A 812 27.31 -12.42 -37.17
CA PHE A 812 27.11 -13.87 -37.04
C PHE A 812 25.73 -14.31 -37.55
N ALA A 813 25.62 -15.59 -37.92
CA ALA A 813 24.41 -16.20 -38.47
C ALA A 813 23.77 -17.22 -37.51
N ILE A 814 22.44 -17.17 -37.39
CA ILE A 814 21.65 -18.13 -36.59
C ILE A 814 21.26 -19.35 -37.46
N VAL A 815 21.73 -20.55 -37.11
CA VAL A 815 21.65 -21.76 -37.96
C VAL A 815 20.50 -22.71 -37.57
N LYS A 816 19.98 -22.68 -36.32
CA LYS A 816 18.90 -23.56 -35.86
C LYS A 816 17.77 -22.81 -35.10
N ASN A 817 16.59 -22.81 -35.75
CA ASN A 817 15.21 -22.70 -35.24
C ASN A 817 14.44 -21.33 -35.22
N SER A 818 13.18 -21.44 -35.70
CA SER A 818 11.98 -20.56 -35.67
C SER A 818 12.07 -19.05 -35.94
N GLY A 819 12.70 -18.65 -37.04
CA GLY A 819 12.65 -17.29 -37.60
C GLY A 819 12.97 -17.26 -39.10
N PRO A 820 12.78 -16.13 -39.81
CA PRO A 820 12.48 -16.07 -41.23
C PRO A 820 13.65 -16.24 -42.22
N ARG A 821 14.83 -16.67 -41.74
CA ARG A 821 16.07 -17.11 -42.42
C ARG A 821 17.10 -17.35 -41.30
N PRO A 822 18.33 -17.85 -41.55
CA PRO A 822 19.45 -17.39 -40.75
C PRO A 822 19.39 -15.87 -40.79
N GLN A 823 18.92 -15.27 -39.70
CA GLN A 823 18.97 -13.82 -39.61
C GLN A 823 20.43 -13.49 -39.41
N ASP A 824 20.96 -12.82 -40.42
CA ASP A 824 22.19 -12.10 -40.34
C ASP A 824 21.98 -11.05 -39.26
N LEU A 825 22.53 -11.31 -38.08
CA LEU A 825 22.47 -10.40 -36.96
C LEU A 825 23.69 -9.50 -37.00
N VAL A 826 23.46 -8.24 -36.70
CA VAL A 826 24.54 -7.26 -36.51
C VAL A 826 24.42 -6.67 -35.12
N VAL A 827 25.56 -6.31 -34.55
CA VAL A 827 25.69 -5.73 -33.22
C VAL A 827 25.92 -4.23 -33.37
N ARG A 828 24.86 -3.43 -33.21
CA ARG A 828 24.85 -1.99 -33.53
C ARG A 828 23.99 -1.21 -32.53
N GLY A 829 24.41 0.01 -32.24
CA GLY A 829 23.70 0.94 -31.35
C GLY A 829 23.71 0.52 -29.86
N MET A 830 23.17 1.40 -29.01
CA MET A 830 23.01 1.16 -27.57
C MET A 830 21.67 1.74 -27.08
N LEU A 831 20.73 0.85 -26.73
CA LEU A 831 19.35 1.20 -26.38
C LEU A 831 19.25 1.92 -25.04
N VAL A 832 20.05 1.50 -24.04
CA VAL A 832 20.09 2.13 -22.70
C VAL A 832 20.40 3.62 -22.81
N ASP A 833 21.27 3.99 -23.75
CA ASP A 833 21.70 5.36 -23.98
C ASP A 833 20.96 6.06 -25.13
N GLU A 834 19.99 5.39 -25.77
CA GLU A 834 19.29 5.88 -26.97
C GLU A 834 20.24 6.21 -28.16
N LEU A 835 21.40 5.54 -28.23
CA LEU A 835 22.40 5.72 -29.27
C LEU A 835 22.07 4.88 -30.51
N ARG A 836 21.60 5.54 -31.56
CA ARG A 836 21.32 4.91 -32.86
C ARG A 836 22.50 5.06 -33.80
N ILE A 837 23.43 4.12 -33.71
CA ILE A 837 24.67 4.13 -34.49
C ILE A 837 24.64 2.96 -35.47
N THR A 838 24.83 3.23 -36.75
CA THR A 838 24.84 2.23 -37.82
C THR A 838 26.23 1.65 -38.09
N THR A 839 27.29 2.30 -37.61
CA THR A 839 28.66 1.82 -37.71
C THR A 839 29.03 0.90 -36.54
N PRO A 840 29.78 -0.19 -36.77
CA PRO A 840 30.23 -1.05 -35.68
C PRO A 840 31.14 -0.30 -34.70
N ILE A 841 30.89 -0.43 -33.39
CA ILE A 841 31.77 0.08 -32.34
C ILE A 841 32.75 -1.02 -31.96
N THR A 842 34.04 -0.73 -31.93
CA THR A 842 35.09 -1.76 -31.75
C THR A 842 35.88 -1.64 -30.45
N SER A 843 35.62 -0.60 -29.65
CA SER A 843 36.33 -0.36 -28.39
C SER A 843 35.44 0.36 -27.38
N VAL A 844 35.73 0.20 -26.08
CA VAL A 844 34.99 0.93 -25.03
C VAL A 844 35.34 2.42 -25.06
N THR A 845 36.53 2.80 -25.54
CA THR A 845 36.86 4.21 -25.82
C THR A 845 35.84 4.83 -26.76
N GLU A 846 35.57 4.14 -27.87
CA GLU A 846 34.62 4.59 -28.87
C GLU A 846 33.20 4.57 -28.28
N GLN A 847 32.81 3.52 -27.53
CA GLN A 847 31.53 3.43 -26.82
C GLN A 847 31.26 4.67 -25.95
N TYR A 848 32.16 4.99 -25.02
CA TYR A 848 32.00 6.12 -24.11
C TYR A 848 32.19 7.47 -24.80
N THR A 849 33.00 7.54 -25.87
CA THR A 849 33.09 8.76 -26.70
C THR A 849 31.72 9.08 -27.28
N ARG A 850 31.05 8.10 -27.91
CA ARG A 850 29.72 8.29 -28.50
C ARG A 850 28.66 8.61 -27.47
N LYS A 851 28.67 7.90 -26.33
CA LYS A 851 27.77 8.15 -25.19
C LYS A 851 27.90 9.58 -24.67
N LEU A 852 29.11 10.02 -24.40
CA LEU A 852 29.36 11.38 -23.90
C LEU A 852 29.07 12.46 -24.95
N GLU A 853 29.37 12.24 -26.23
CA GLU A 853 29.03 13.17 -27.33
C GLU A 853 27.52 13.40 -27.45
N GLN A 854 26.72 12.33 -27.36
CA GLN A 854 25.26 12.45 -27.40
C GLN A 854 24.70 13.13 -26.15
N LYS A 855 25.14 12.72 -24.95
CA LYS A 855 24.71 13.35 -23.69
C LYS A 855 25.10 14.83 -23.67
N LEU A 856 26.27 15.18 -24.20
CA LEU A 856 26.74 16.55 -24.36
C LEU A 856 25.86 17.34 -25.35
N THR A 857 25.48 16.72 -26.46
CA THR A 857 24.53 17.33 -27.42
C THR A 857 23.20 17.61 -26.73
N LEU A 858 22.69 16.65 -25.94
CA LEU A 858 21.45 16.82 -25.19
C LEU A 858 21.56 17.93 -24.14
N LEU A 859 22.66 17.97 -23.39
CA LEU A 859 22.98 19.05 -22.43
C LEU A 859 22.93 20.42 -23.10
N GLU A 860 23.54 20.56 -24.28
CA GLU A 860 23.68 21.82 -25.01
C GLU A 860 22.39 22.28 -25.70
N THR A 861 21.59 21.34 -26.21
CA THR A 861 20.45 21.64 -27.07
C THR A 861 19.09 21.61 -26.37
N SER A 862 18.92 20.81 -25.31
CA SER A 862 17.66 20.72 -24.57
C SER A 862 17.54 21.82 -23.53
N ASP A 863 16.41 22.52 -23.51
CA ASP A 863 16.14 23.58 -22.54
C ASP A 863 16.06 23.05 -21.10
N THR A 864 15.74 21.78 -20.92
CA THR A 864 15.71 21.13 -19.61
C THR A 864 17.07 21.21 -18.91
N TYR A 865 18.16 21.02 -19.64
CA TYR A 865 19.52 20.95 -19.08
C TYR A 865 20.25 22.29 -19.12
N ARG A 866 19.55 23.38 -19.46
CA ARG A 866 20.11 24.74 -19.52
C ARG A 866 20.96 25.12 -18.30
N PRO A 867 20.59 24.80 -17.04
CA PRO A 867 21.40 25.14 -15.86
C PRO A 867 22.83 24.57 -15.89
N ASN A 868 23.00 23.36 -16.44
CA ASN A 868 24.29 22.65 -16.44
C ASN A 868 25.09 22.80 -17.74
N ARG A 869 24.61 23.56 -18.73
CA ARG A 869 25.32 23.80 -20.02
C ARG A 869 26.75 24.32 -19.85
N HIS A 870 27.02 25.01 -18.75
CA HIS A 870 28.36 25.52 -18.42
C HIS A 870 29.42 24.42 -18.22
N LEU A 871 29.01 23.16 -18.02
CA LEU A 871 29.90 21.99 -17.88
C LEU A 871 30.46 21.49 -19.22
N ALA A 872 29.85 21.89 -20.35
CA ALA A 872 30.20 21.38 -21.67
C ALA A 872 31.70 21.49 -22.04
N PRO A 873 32.40 22.63 -21.80
CA PRO A 873 33.82 22.73 -22.12
C PRO A 873 34.71 21.77 -21.30
N GLU A 874 34.31 21.50 -20.05
CA GLU A 874 35.01 20.58 -19.15
C GLU A 874 34.87 19.13 -19.64
N ILE A 875 33.65 18.73 -20.01
CA ILE A 875 33.34 17.40 -20.56
C ILE A 875 34.06 17.17 -21.89
N ARG A 876 34.08 18.17 -22.80
CA ARG A 876 34.80 18.05 -24.09
C ARG A 876 36.30 17.82 -23.88
N ARG A 877 36.90 18.50 -22.90
CA ARG A 877 38.32 18.29 -22.56
C ARG A 877 38.56 16.88 -22.05
N PHE A 878 37.69 16.39 -21.18
CA PHE A 878 37.76 15.02 -20.68
C PHE A 878 37.69 13.98 -21.80
N VAL A 879 36.73 14.12 -22.72
CA VAL A 879 36.58 13.25 -23.90
C VAL A 879 37.82 13.30 -24.79
N ALA A 880 38.39 14.49 -25.03
CA ALA A 880 39.53 14.65 -25.94
C ALA A 880 40.88 14.19 -25.33
N GLU A 881 41.10 14.43 -24.03
CA GLU A 881 42.43 14.31 -23.43
C GLU A 881 42.55 13.14 -22.44
N THR A 882 41.48 12.80 -21.73
CA THR A 882 41.49 11.85 -20.60
C THR A 882 40.97 10.48 -21.02
N LEU A 883 39.79 10.44 -21.64
CA LEU A 883 39.14 9.19 -22.07
C LEU A 883 40.06 8.28 -22.92
N PRO A 884 40.83 8.77 -23.92
CA PRO A 884 41.71 7.92 -24.72
C PRO A 884 42.87 7.28 -23.94
N ARG A 885 43.18 7.78 -22.74
CA ARG A 885 44.27 7.25 -21.89
C ARG A 885 43.80 6.12 -20.99
N LEU A 886 42.53 6.15 -20.56
CA LEU A 886 41.94 5.21 -19.61
C LEU A 886 41.70 3.82 -20.19
N THR A 887 41.49 3.75 -21.49
CA THR A 887 40.92 2.56 -22.18
C THR A 887 41.96 1.74 -22.95
N LYS A 888 43.26 1.91 -22.65
CA LYS A 888 44.37 1.37 -23.45
C LYS A 888 44.57 -0.15 -23.39
N GLN A 889 43.93 -0.85 -22.44
CA GLN A 889 44.07 -2.30 -22.23
C GLN A 889 42.70 -2.99 -22.15
N GLN A 890 41.95 -2.95 -23.26
CA GLN A 890 40.57 -3.42 -23.26
C GLN A 890 40.37 -4.71 -24.07
N PRO A 891 39.30 -5.47 -23.78
CA PRO A 891 39.06 -6.74 -24.44
C PRO A 891 38.89 -6.54 -25.95
N SER A 892 39.41 -7.50 -26.72
CA SER A 892 39.27 -7.53 -28.19
C SER A 892 37.94 -8.11 -28.67
N HIS A 893 37.15 -8.67 -27.74
CA HIS A 893 35.84 -9.28 -27.99
C HIS A 893 34.88 -8.97 -26.83
N PHE A 894 33.60 -8.93 -27.14
CA PHE A 894 32.51 -8.55 -26.23
C PHE A 894 31.54 -9.72 -26.06
N VAL A 895 30.96 -9.82 -24.89
CA VAL A 895 30.17 -10.98 -24.46
C VAL A 895 28.71 -10.59 -24.35
N PHE A 896 27.81 -11.56 -24.48
CA PHE A 896 26.38 -11.30 -24.27
C PHE A 896 26.13 -10.99 -22.79
N THR A 897 25.73 -9.75 -22.50
CA THR A 897 25.40 -9.22 -21.16
C THR A 897 23.93 -8.86 -21.07
N HIS A 898 23.38 -8.82 -19.86
CA HIS A 898 22.07 -8.23 -19.60
C HIS A 898 22.18 -7.10 -18.56
N TYR A 899 22.09 -5.85 -19.00
CA TYR A 899 22.34 -4.67 -18.15
C TYR A 899 21.34 -4.51 -16.99
N ASP A 900 20.11 -5.00 -17.12
CA ASP A 900 19.06 -4.85 -16.09
C ASP A 900 18.62 -6.19 -15.47
N LEU A 901 19.51 -7.18 -15.31
CA LEU A 901 19.08 -8.47 -14.79
C LEU A 901 18.95 -8.38 -13.27
N SER A 902 17.76 -8.62 -12.72
CA SER A 902 17.53 -8.59 -11.28
C SER A 902 16.35 -9.49 -10.90
N PRO A 903 16.10 -9.75 -9.60
CA PRO A 903 15.04 -10.66 -9.18
C PRO A 903 13.63 -10.21 -9.59
N ARG A 904 13.42 -8.92 -9.89
CA ARG A 904 12.12 -8.41 -10.41
C ARG A 904 11.83 -8.85 -11.84
N ASN A 905 12.85 -9.25 -12.59
CA ASN A 905 12.79 -9.58 -14.03
C ASN A 905 12.72 -11.10 -14.30
N ILE A 906 12.54 -11.90 -13.25
CA ILE A 906 12.36 -13.36 -13.34
C ILE A 906 11.00 -13.81 -12.83
N LEU A 907 10.52 -14.91 -13.39
CA LEU A 907 9.38 -15.68 -12.89
C LEU A 907 9.90 -16.92 -12.18
N VAL A 908 9.30 -17.22 -11.03
CA VAL A 908 9.61 -18.39 -10.21
C VAL A 908 8.37 -19.26 -10.08
N GLY A 909 8.56 -20.57 -10.10
CA GLY A 909 7.50 -21.56 -9.89
C GLY A 909 8.04 -22.91 -9.45
N GLY A 910 7.13 -23.81 -9.05
CA GLY A 910 7.49 -25.15 -8.59
C GLY A 910 7.85 -25.23 -7.10
N SER A 911 8.06 -26.47 -6.63
CA SER A 911 8.54 -26.79 -5.29
C SER A 911 9.50 -27.99 -5.39
N PRO A 912 10.83 -27.81 -5.19
CA PRO A 912 11.49 -26.57 -4.77
C PRO A 912 11.38 -25.44 -5.81
N PRO A 913 11.47 -24.15 -5.38
CA PRO A 913 11.36 -23.01 -6.28
C PRO A 913 12.42 -23.02 -7.39
N GLN A 914 11.99 -22.81 -8.63
CA GLN A 914 12.87 -22.73 -9.79
C GLN A 914 12.55 -21.52 -10.65
N ILE A 915 13.58 -20.94 -11.27
CA ILE A 915 13.40 -19.93 -12.32
C ILE A 915 12.64 -20.60 -13.46
N SER A 916 11.39 -20.18 -13.63
CA SER A 916 10.48 -20.68 -14.66
C SER A 916 10.32 -19.70 -15.83
N GLY A 917 10.91 -18.50 -15.72
CA GLY A 917 10.98 -17.57 -16.82
C GLY A 917 11.89 -16.35 -16.61
N ILE A 918 12.44 -15.83 -17.71
CA ILE A 918 13.09 -14.52 -17.79
C ILE A 918 12.30 -13.68 -18.78
N VAL A 919 11.83 -12.50 -18.36
CA VAL A 919 10.75 -11.78 -19.07
C VAL A 919 11.15 -10.46 -19.70
N ASP A 920 12.37 -9.98 -19.45
CA ASP A 920 12.89 -8.76 -20.05
C ASP A 920 14.27 -9.01 -20.68
N PHE A 921 14.46 -8.48 -21.88
CA PHE A 921 15.72 -8.56 -22.65
C PHE A 921 15.97 -7.27 -23.43
N GLU A 922 15.24 -6.19 -23.12
CA GLU A 922 15.31 -4.93 -23.88
C GLU A 922 16.70 -4.28 -23.82
N PHE A 923 17.44 -4.51 -22.74
CA PHE A 923 18.81 -4.00 -22.51
C PHE A 923 19.88 -5.09 -22.53
N ALA A 924 19.60 -6.22 -23.17
CA ALA A 924 20.60 -7.23 -23.45
C ALA A 924 21.33 -6.97 -24.77
N GLY A 925 22.59 -7.38 -24.88
CA GLY A 925 23.42 -7.18 -26.07
C GLY A 925 24.86 -7.59 -25.82
N PHE A 926 25.76 -7.21 -26.71
CA PHE A 926 27.19 -7.53 -26.62
C PHE A 926 27.97 -6.33 -26.10
N PHE A 927 28.50 -6.47 -24.88
CA PHE A 927 29.17 -5.39 -24.17
C PHE A 927 30.40 -5.93 -23.43
N PRO A 928 31.27 -5.05 -22.90
CA PRO A 928 32.32 -5.47 -21.99
C PRO A 928 31.75 -6.28 -20.82
N PRO A 929 32.43 -7.32 -20.32
CA PRO A 929 31.91 -8.14 -19.21
C PRO A 929 31.50 -7.30 -17.99
N VAL A 930 32.26 -6.24 -17.71
CA VAL A 930 32.02 -5.32 -16.59
C VAL A 930 30.67 -4.61 -16.66
N GLU A 931 30.14 -4.39 -17.87
CA GLU A 931 28.90 -3.64 -18.11
C GLU A 931 27.69 -4.27 -17.41
N GLU A 932 27.67 -5.61 -17.30
CA GLU A 932 26.60 -6.36 -16.63
C GLU A 932 26.40 -5.96 -15.16
N PHE A 933 27.46 -5.51 -14.49
CA PHE A 933 27.43 -5.17 -13.08
C PHE A 933 27.31 -3.66 -12.82
N LEU A 934 27.51 -2.81 -13.85
CA LEU A 934 27.53 -1.36 -13.69
C LEU A 934 26.17 -0.82 -13.26
N ASN A 935 25.08 -1.34 -13.82
CA ASN A 935 23.74 -0.91 -13.47
C ASN A 935 23.41 -1.20 -12.00
N ASP A 936 23.82 -2.37 -11.48
CA ASP A 936 23.63 -2.73 -10.07
C ASP A 936 24.32 -1.75 -9.12
N ALA A 937 25.48 -1.22 -9.52
CA ALA A 937 26.28 -0.29 -8.73
C ALA A 937 25.91 1.20 -8.94
N VAL A 938 25.24 1.53 -10.04
CA VAL A 938 25.02 2.92 -10.47
C VAL A 938 23.54 3.30 -10.58
N GLY A 939 22.72 2.44 -11.17
CA GLY A 939 21.32 2.71 -11.52
C GLY A 939 20.26 2.00 -10.65
N ASN A 940 20.59 0.84 -10.08
CA ASN A 940 19.67 -0.06 -9.35
C ASN A 940 20.08 -0.24 -7.87
N GLU A 941 20.69 0.78 -7.26
CA GLU A 941 21.13 0.73 -5.85
C GLU A 941 19.96 0.34 -4.93
N GLY A 942 20.05 -0.82 -4.27
CA GLY A 942 19.03 -1.36 -3.36
C GLY A 942 18.07 -2.41 -3.96
N ASP A 943 18.11 -2.67 -5.27
CA ASP A 943 17.30 -3.75 -5.89
C ASP A 943 17.79 -5.16 -5.53
N TRP A 944 19.06 -5.26 -5.14
CA TRP A 944 19.65 -6.49 -4.64
C TRP A 944 19.96 -6.37 -3.15
N PRO A 945 19.44 -7.27 -2.29
CA PRO A 945 19.95 -7.40 -0.93
C PRO A 945 21.43 -7.82 -0.94
N ASP A 946 22.29 -7.13 -0.20
CA ASP A 946 23.76 -7.29 -0.23
C ASP A 946 24.22 -8.76 -0.14
N HIS A 947 23.67 -9.53 0.80
CA HIS A 947 24.03 -10.94 1.00
C HIS A 947 23.58 -11.85 -0.14
N LEU A 948 22.46 -11.54 -0.81
CA LEU A 948 21.99 -12.28 -1.98
C LEU A 948 22.85 -11.97 -3.19
N TYR A 949 23.20 -10.70 -3.41
CA TYR A 949 24.09 -10.30 -4.49
C TYR A 949 25.48 -10.93 -4.33
N ALA A 950 26.02 -10.92 -3.10
CA ALA A 950 27.27 -11.59 -2.80
C ALA A 950 27.23 -13.10 -3.14
N ALA A 951 26.10 -13.77 -2.88
CA ALA A 951 25.93 -15.17 -3.25
C ALA A 951 25.86 -15.38 -4.77
N TYR A 952 25.23 -14.46 -5.52
CA TYR A 952 25.24 -14.48 -6.99
C TYR A 952 26.63 -14.29 -7.57
N LEU A 953 27.39 -13.30 -7.08
CA LEU A 953 28.77 -13.07 -7.50
C LEU A 953 29.67 -14.27 -7.18
N ALA A 954 29.58 -14.82 -5.96
CA ALA A 954 30.35 -15.99 -5.57
C ALA A 954 30.04 -17.23 -6.44
N GLU A 955 28.76 -17.43 -6.80
CA GLU A 955 28.36 -18.53 -7.68
C GLU A 955 28.83 -18.33 -9.12
N LEU A 956 28.83 -17.08 -9.63
CA LEU A 956 29.42 -16.75 -10.93
C LEU A 956 30.93 -17.05 -10.97
N GLU A 957 31.64 -16.67 -9.91
CA GLU A 957 33.08 -16.94 -9.77
C GLU A 957 33.37 -18.43 -9.71
N ALA A 958 32.57 -19.19 -8.94
CA ALA A 958 32.66 -20.64 -8.88
C ALA A 958 32.45 -21.31 -10.26
N ARG A 959 31.74 -20.63 -11.17
CA ARG A 959 31.51 -21.04 -12.55
C ARG A 959 32.51 -20.46 -13.55
N GLY A 960 33.55 -19.77 -13.07
CA GLY A 960 34.62 -19.21 -13.88
C GLY A 960 34.28 -17.89 -14.59
N VAL A 961 33.23 -17.19 -14.17
CA VAL A 961 32.88 -15.85 -14.67
C VAL A 961 33.54 -14.80 -13.78
N ALA A 962 34.31 -13.89 -14.37
CA ALA A 962 34.92 -12.78 -13.65
C ALA A 962 33.86 -11.77 -13.19
N THR A 963 33.95 -11.32 -11.94
CA THR A 963 33.04 -10.37 -11.29
C THR A 963 33.83 -9.20 -10.67
N PRO A 964 33.15 -8.13 -10.20
CA PRO A 964 33.79 -7.07 -9.44
C PRO A 964 34.37 -7.52 -8.09
N ALA A 965 33.84 -8.61 -7.52
CA ALA A 965 34.33 -9.17 -6.26
C ALA A 965 35.58 -10.03 -6.48
N ALA A 966 35.64 -10.80 -7.58
CA ALA A 966 36.82 -11.52 -8.00
C ALA A 966 36.94 -11.66 -9.52
N GLY A 967 38.12 -11.36 -10.07
CA GLY A 967 38.45 -11.57 -11.48
C GLY A 967 38.44 -10.29 -12.33
N ILE A 968 37.63 -9.28 -12.00
CA ILE A 968 37.78 -7.92 -12.54
C ILE A 968 38.72 -7.13 -11.62
N GLY A 969 39.76 -6.52 -12.18
CA GLY A 969 40.73 -5.77 -11.38
C GLY A 969 40.09 -4.56 -10.69
N ALA A 970 40.42 -4.29 -9.43
CA ALA A 970 39.82 -3.17 -8.68
C ALA A 970 39.96 -1.81 -9.40
N ALA A 971 41.10 -1.58 -10.07
CA ALA A 971 41.31 -0.37 -10.86
C ALA A 971 40.46 -0.33 -12.15
N GLU A 972 40.26 -1.48 -12.78
CA GLU A 972 39.40 -1.63 -13.96
C GLU A 972 37.94 -1.39 -13.59
N TRP A 973 37.47 -2.01 -12.51
CA TRP A 973 36.13 -1.82 -11.96
C TRP A 973 35.87 -0.37 -11.58
N GLU A 974 36.76 0.26 -10.83
CA GLU A 974 36.58 1.65 -10.40
C GLU A 974 36.60 2.62 -11.59
N THR A 975 37.42 2.33 -12.62
CA THR A 975 37.43 3.10 -13.86
C THR A 975 36.08 3.01 -14.58
N ALA A 976 35.55 1.80 -14.76
CA ALA A 976 34.26 1.58 -15.42
C ALA A 976 33.11 2.23 -14.62
N ARG A 977 33.08 2.05 -13.31
CA ARG A 977 32.08 2.64 -12.40
C ARG A 977 32.10 4.17 -12.44
N CYS A 978 33.28 4.78 -12.43
CA CYS A 978 33.41 6.23 -12.54
C CYS A 978 33.01 6.74 -13.93
N LEU A 979 33.38 6.04 -15.02
CA LEU A 979 33.01 6.41 -16.38
C LEU A 979 31.49 6.40 -16.57
N GLU A 980 30.81 5.40 -16.03
CA GLU A 980 29.35 5.32 -16.10
C GLU A 980 28.69 6.44 -15.29
N ARG A 981 29.17 6.71 -14.06
CA ARG A 981 28.71 7.85 -13.25
C ARG A 981 28.95 9.20 -13.93
N VAL A 982 30.03 9.35 -14.70
CA VAL A 982 30.27 10.55 -15.53
C VAL A 982 29.17 10.64 -16.59
N ALA A 983 28.95 9.58 -17.37
CA ALA A 983 27.99 9.60 -18.46
C ALA A 983 26.54 9.85 -18.01
N ASP A 984 26.12 9.26 -16.88
CA ASP A 984 24.78 9.45 -16.30
C ASP A 984 24.53 10.88 -15.83
N ASN A 985 25.59 11.57 -15.36
CA ASN A 985 25.49 12.90 -14.80
C ASN A 985 25.66 14.04 -15.82
N VAL A 986 26.00 13.76 -17.09
CA VAL A 986 26.10 14.80 -18.14
C VAL A 986 24.72 15.35 -18.51
N ALA A 987 23.76 14.46 -18.76
CA ALA A 987 22.38 14.80 -19.07
C ALA A 987 21.43 13.74 -18.48
N PRO A 988 21.14 13.82 -17.17
CA PRO A 988 20.39 12.77 -16.48
C PRO A 988 18.96 12.65 -16.99
N TRP A 989 18.56 11.46 -17.42
CA TRP A 989 17.26 11.22 -18.04
C TRP A 989 16.08 11.29 -17.04
N TRP A 990 16.35 11.09 -15.74
CA TRP A 990 15.33 11.07 -14.68
C TRP A 990 14.99 12.43 -14.07
N LEU A 991 15.72 13.50 -14.43
CA LEU A 991 15.45 14.85 -13.96
C LEU A 991 14.28 15.55 -14.68
N PRO A 992 14.18 15.49 -16.03
CA PRO A 992 13.06 16.07 -16.76
C PRO A 992 11.70 15.58 -16.24
N GLY A 993 10.86 16.49 -15.77
CA GLY A 993 9.46 16.21 -15.41
C GLY A 993 9.23 15.50 -14.07
N LYS A 994 10.28 15.00 -13.41
CA LYS A 994 10.23 14.44 -12.04
C LYS A 994 10.39 15.53 -10.97
N TYR A 995 11.26 16.50 -11.22
CA TYR A 995 11.51 17.64 -10.34
C TYR A 995 11.17 18.94 -11.06
N THR A 996 10.75 19.97 -10.31
CA THR A 996 10.47 21.31 -10.83
C THR A 996 10.97 22.39 -9.86
N GLY A 997 11.22 23.60 -10.35
CA GLY A 997 11.68 24.73 -9.53
C GLY A 997 13.00 24.44 -8.80
N SER A 998 13.11 24.86 -7.54
CA SER A 998 14.33 24.74 -6.74
C SER A 998 14.80 23.30 -6.51
N ALA A 999 13.87 22.34 -6.46
CA ALA A 999 14.22 20.93 -6.34
C ALA A 999 14.94 20.40 -7.60
N LEU A 1000 14.56 20.87 -8.78
CA LEU A 1000 15.25 20.54 -10.03
C LEU A 1000 16.65 21.16 -10.07
N GLU A 1001 16.79 22.41 -9.60
CA GLU A 1001 18.08 23.09 -9.49
C GLU A 1001 19.03 22.40 -8.52
N GLU A 1002 18.54 21.93 -7.38
CA GLU A 1002 19.32 21.15 -6.41
C GLU A 1002 19.82 19.84 -7.02
N GLN A 1003 18.96 19.12 -7.74
CA GLN A 1003 19.37 17.89 -8.41
C GLN A 1003 20.37 18.15 -9.54
N PHE A 1004 20.25 19.26 -10.27
CA PHE A 1004 21.28 19.65 -11.24
C PHE A 1004 22.62 19.98 -10.58
N ALA A 1005 22.61 20.64 -9.42
CA ALA A 1005 23.82 20.92 -8.66
C ALA A 1005 24.49 19.64 -8.15
N LYS A 1006 23.68 18.70 -7.63
CA LYS A 1006 24.16 17.37 -7.20
C LYS A 1006 24.81 16.61 -8.35
N SER A 1007 24.11 16.56 -9.49
CA SER A 1007 24.61 15.89 -10.70
C SER A 1007 25.92 16.50 -11.21
N ALA A 1008 26.01 17.83 -11.22
CA ALA A 1008 27.23 18.54 -11.59
C ALA A 1008 28.41 18.25 -10.64
N ALA A 1009 28.15 18.13 -9.33
CA ALA A 1009 29.16 17.78 -8.34
C ALA A 1009 29.66 16.34 -8.52
N GLU A 1010 28.74 15.39 -8.72
CA GLU A 1010 29.09 13.98 -8.99
C GLU A 1010 29.88 13.81 -10.28
N LEU A 1011 29.49 14.52 -11.35
CA LEU A 1011 30.21 14.53 -12.63
C LEU A 1011 31.68 14.92 -12.42
N ARG A 1012 31.92 16.07 -11.78
CA ARG A 1012 33.27 16.59 -11.55
C ARG A 1012 34.11 15.68 -10.66
N GLU A 1013 33.51 15.14 -9.61
CA GLU A 1013 34.22 14.25 -8.69
C GLU A 1013 34.68 12.97 -9.40
N ASN A 1014 33.82 12.35 -10.23
CA ASN A 1014 34.21 11.16 -10.97
C ASN A 1014 35.20 11.48 -12.11
N MET A 1015 35.06 12.61 -12.80
CA MET A 1015 36.08 13.07 -13.76
C MET A 1015 37.45 13.29 -13.11
N ARG A 1016 37.47 13.81 -11.87
CA ARG A 1016 38.70 14.00 -11.08
C ARG A 1016 39.34 12.69 -10.65
N LYS A 1017 38.55 11.67 -10.31
CA LYS A 1017 39.06 10.32 -10.01
C LYS A 1017 39.70 9.63 -11.22
N LEU A 1018 39.23 9.99 -12.41
CA LEU A 1018 39.67 9.44 -13.69
C LEU A 1018 40.81 10.24 -14.36
N SER A 1019 41.14 11.42 -13.85
CA SER A 1019 42.21 12.30 -14.38
C SER A 1019 43.48 12.14 -13.55
#